data_AF-A0A239F5H4-F1
#
_entry.id   AF-A0A239F5H4-F1
#
_cell.length_a   1.000
_cell.length_b   1.000
_cell.length_c   1.000
_cell.angle_alpha   90.00
_cell.angle_beta   90.00
_cell.angle_gamma   90.00
#
_symmetry.space_group_name_H-M   'P 1'
#
loop_
_entity.id
_entity.type
_entity.pdbx_description
1 polymer ?
#
loop_
_entity_poly.entity_id
_entity_poly.type
_entity_poly.pdbx_seq_one_letter_code
_entity_poly.pdbx_strand_id
1 'polypeptide(L)'
;MAQKSQRNYLKDALSDIPWETPWSTAEARKGARYDIPLTQDISYLDSVLDSVAASLAASGTKTSKAAISRAGQLSEVIANIPGSARAADLWERVVSDLADRVGGKPDGAGTGGDGYGAGGNTDKGGDGYGAGGNTDKGGDGYGTGGNTDKGGDGYGAGGNNDKGGDGYGAGGNPDRGGDGYGAGGNPDKNGDGEGDGDGIPDKPDDAGNPGHGKGDGTGDGDGISDKPAPAPTPPDVPLLDPETVQYKAGYTFKVGDITVGWGGETLATRPESLSDSVAMTTKAGVEMYAVDNEFGFYVTDFIGAQPKVFDGDFGEGFVGELADGGIAVSNARTVTFSVPARFGTWLEGIGGNFVKASTEHYTVMQAILSDQAYPGDTSGYYQLDDDLWIVDYRTGDDGMPVDEAGNPSSSLVDDAMHGFYVKELIGALEDAGGYTAPTELWKDFDRDGTDDLYAAYMTDMEIDGVTRNVAVVDIGNDGTIDYYDGNLNGFGTYGLADVLKPNESSIIEDIAVGDDYSVTLKDDGKLLYRWGNAVKRPNDMRIDAKLDLPDEWQTDADGDGFADVLFRITAAELVVNHTVTNNPNDQIRPEDFENEAAIGILPSYEVDANGNWVSINDYYAGDGTFLPMGTILRDFSLIDAVDGSMLDTIGGLSSDLLGGFTEAWYTTMDREPFMADLTEDGTAYDIGPRWRLQPDKFGQDLPSVIIPQDPSEAPPVANGEEKYEVGVDTTTVLNLLDWNGTSPMTLSAGWITGAGEVSANGVNMTEDFDVAFYIKGDMKPVNLYDAELLMEYEEVAIEVAGVDVVGSTSGDTLVGSGSNAFYLSGAGSGTADGEADLLVLGYGELTAAGVGANEVYAFGAEEGDAVGLIGFDLDPDNYNIHLTQKIVDQDLELSFDGTQIATLYGVDEYLDADAFYFA
;
A
#
# COMPACT_ATOMS: atom_id res chain seq x y z
N MET A 1 -44.59 -13.17 -56.52
CA MET A 1 -46.01 -12.80 -56.33
C MET A 1 -46.39 -12.63 -54.84
N ALA A 2 -45.42 -12.24 -53.98
CA ALA A 2 -45.60 -12.07 -52.53
C ALA A 2 -45.10 -10.70 -52.02
N GLN A 3 -45.10 -9.67 -52.88
CA GLN A 3 -44.71 -8.28 -52.54
C GLN A 3 -45.89 -7.29 -52.65
N LYS A 4 -47.12 -7.77 -52.86
CA LYS A 4 -48.32 -6.95 -53.03
C LYS A 4 -49.28 -6.93 -51.83
N SER A 5 -49.02 -7.67 -50.74
CA SER A 5 -49.89 -7.66 -49.54
C SER A 5 -49.40 -6.75 -48.40
N GLN A 6 -48.09 -6.52 -48.23
CA GLN A 6 -47.56 -5.72 -47.10
C GLN A 6 -47.77 -4.20 -47.26
N ARG A 7 -47.92 -3.68 -48.48
CA ARG A 7 -48.15 -2.24 -48.71
C ARG A 7 -49.56 -1.76 -48.37
N ASN A 8 -50.53 -2.68 -48.30
CA ASN A 8 -51.91 -2.34 -47.94
C ASN A 8 -52.13 -2.37 -46.42
N TYR A 9 -51.39 -3.20 -45.68
CA TYR A 9 -51.50 -3.30 -44.22
C TYR A 9 -51.01 -2.02 -43.51
N LEU A 10 -49.93 -1.39 -44.01
CA LEU A 10 -49.44 -0.11 -43.48
C LEU A 10 -50.33 1.09 -43.82
N LYS A 11 -51.15 0.98 -44.88
CA LYS A 11 -52.06 2.06 -45.30
C LYS A 11 -53.35 2.07 -44.49
N ASP A 12 -53.83 0.89 -44.08
CA ASP A 12 -55.02 0.74 -43.25
C ASP A 12 -54.73 1.05 -41.77
N ALA A 13 -53.51 0.80 -41.27
CA ALA A 13 -53.13 1.15 -39.89
C ALA A 13 -52.93 2.67 -39.65
N LEU A 14 -52.63 3.44 -40.72
CA LEU A 14 -52.41 4.89 -40.63
C LEU A 14 -53.68 5.72 -40.86
N SER A 15 -54.82 5.12 -41.24
CA SER A 15 -56.08 5.84 -41.44
C SER A 15 -56.94 5.99 -40.18
N ASP A 16 -56.59 5.33 -39.08
CA ASP A 16 -57.37 5.31 -37.84
C ASP A 16 -56.92 6.32 -36.77
N ILE A 17 -55.92 7.16 -37.09
CA ILE A 17 -55.50 8.25 -36.19
C ILE A 17 -56.18 9.57 -36.64
N PRO A 18 -57.07 10.16 -35.83
CA PRO A 18 -57.80 11.37 -36.20
C PRO A 18 -56.86 12.57 -36.21
N TRP A 19 -56.63 13.13 -37.41
CA TRP A 19 -56.02 14.45 -37.59
C TRP A 19 -57.12 15.50 -37.78
N GLU A 20 -57.69 16.00 -36.69
CA GLU A 20 -58.42 17.28 -36.70
C GLU A 20 -57.82 18.25 -35.66
N THR A 21 -57.19 19.29 -36.24
CA THR A 21 -56.54 20.53 -35.74
C THR A 21 -57.39 21.41 -34.79
N PRO A 22 -56.98 22.63 -34.31
CA PRO A 22 -55.78 23.44 -34.60
C PRO A 22 -55.15 24.20 -33.39
N TRP A 23 -53.83 24.41 -33.41
CA TRP A 23 -53.25 25.65 -32.87
C TRP A 23 -52.37 26.30 -33.92
N SER A 24 -52.93 27.32 -34.57
CA SER A 24 -52.20 28.27 -35.40
C SER A 24 -51.27 29.11 -34.55
N THR A 25 -50.14 29.47 -35.13
CA THR A 25 -48.92 30.10 -34.60
C THR A 25 -49.07 31.53 -34.03
N ALA A 26 -50.22 31.91 -33.44
CA ALA A 26 -50.49 33.30 -33.07
C ALA A 26 -50.90 33.57 -31.60
N GLU A 27 -51.09 32.56 -30.74
CA GLU A 27 -51.60 32.79 -29.37
C GLU A 27 -50.70 32.34 -28.20
N ALA A 28 -49.49 31.81 -28.45
CA ALA A 28 -48.55 31.41 -27.38
C ALA A 28 -47.77 32.57 -26.73
N ARG A 29 -48.27 33.81 -26.77
CA ARG A 29 -47.61 35.01 -26.19
C ARG A 29 -48.39 35.68 -25.05
N LYS A 30 -49.35 35.01 -24.43
CA LYS A 30 -49.94 35.48 -23.17
C LYS A 30 -49.91 34.38 -22.12
N GLY A 31 -49.15 34.64 -21.06
CA GLY A 31 -49.08 33.79 -19.88
C GLY A 31 -50.47 33.56 -19.28
N ALA A 32 -50.79 32.29 -19.11
CA ALA A 32 -51.78 31.80 -18.17
C ALA A 32 -51.33 30.40 -17.74
N ARG A 33 -51.11 30.23 -16.43
CA ARG A 33 -50.87 28.93 -15.79
C ARG A 33 -52.08 28.04 -16.04
N TYR A 34 -51.84 26.82 -16.51
CA TYR A 34 -52.79 25.72 -16.40
C TYR A 34 -52.03 24.51 -15.86
N ASP A 35 -52.35 24.13 -14.62
CA ASP A 35 -51.99 22.85 -14.05
C ASP A 35 -52.78 21.75 -14.79
N ILE A 36 -52.08 20.81 -15.43
CA ILE A 36 -52.64 19.59 -16.02
C ILE A 36 -51.75 18.41 -15.60
N PRO A 37 -52.31 17.24 -15.21
CA PRO A 37 -51.51 16.13 -14.67
C PRO A 37 -50.69 15.44 -15.77
N LEU A 38 -49.37 15.39 -15.58
CA LEU A 38 -48.36 14.88 -16.54
C LEU A 38 -48.24 13.35 -16.64
N THR A 39 -49.09 12.59 -15.94
CA THR A 39 -48.91 11.13 -15.82
C THR A 39 -49.60 10.29 -16.92
N GLN A 40 -50.52 10.86 -17.71
CA GLN A 40 -51.27 10.08 -18.70
C GLN A 40 -50.70 10.10 -20.14
N ASP A 41 -49.80 11.04 -20.49
CA ASP A 41 -49.28 11.17 -21.86
C ASP A 41 -47.87 10.56 -22.07
N ILE A 42 -47.10 10.32 -21.01
CA ILE A 42 -45.76 9.70 -21.12
C ILE A 42 -45.86 8.23 -21.55
N SER A 43 -46.80 7.48 -20.95
CA SER A 43 -47.07 6.08 -21.32
C SER A 43 -47.52 5.89 -22.78
N TYR A 44 -48.18 6.90 -23.37
CA TYR A 44 -48.57 6.87 -24.77
C TYR A 44 -47.38 7.14 -25.70
N LEU A 45 -46.50 8.07 -25.32
CA LEU A 45 -45.25 8.37 -26.03
C LEU A 45 -44.27 7.18 -26.01
N ASP A 46 -44.13 6.50 -24.86
CA ASP A 46 -43.31 5.29 -24.73
C ASP A 46 -43.85 4.16 -25.61
N SER A 47 -45.18 3.94 -25.61
CA SER A 47 -45.80 2.90 -26.46
C SER A 47 -45.63 3.14 -27.98
N VAL A 48 -45.51 4.40 -28.39
CA VAL A 48 -45.27 4.78 -29.79
C VAL A 48 -43.80 4.60 -30.15
N LEU A 49 -42.87 4.89 -29.23
CA LEU A 49 -41.44 4.67 -29.41
C LEU A 49 -41.09 3.18 -29.49
N ASP A 50 -41.68 2.35 -28.62
CA ASP A 50 -41.50 0.90 -28.63
C ASP A 50 -42.04 0.25 -29.91
N SER A 51 -43.19 0.73 -30.39
CA SER A 51 -43.80 0.30 -31.66
C SER A 51 -42.91 0.61 -32.88
N VAL A 52 -42.24 1.77 -32.86
CA VAL A 52 -41.31 2.18 -33.93
C VAL A 52 -40.01 1.39 -33.87
N ALA A 53 -39.46 1.16 -32.68
CA ALA A 53 -38.27 0.34 -32.46
C ALA A 53 -38.48 -1.12 -32.90
N ALA A 54 -39.62 -1.72 -32.53
CA ALA A 54 -39.99 -3.08 -32.95
C ALA A 54 -40.17 -3.21 -34.47
N SER A 55 -40.72 -2.18 -35.12
CA SER A 55 -40.91 -2.16 -36.58
C SER A 55 -39.59 -2.00 -37.36
N LEU A 56 -38.60 -1.31 -36.77
CA LEU A 56 -37.25 -1.16 -37.31
C LEU A 56 -36.43 -2.45 -37.16
N ALA A 57 -36.50 -3.09 -35.99
CA ALA A 57 -35.82 -4.37 -35.70
C ALA A 57 -36.26 -5.50 -36.66
N ALA A 58 -37.53 -5.52 -37.06
CA ALA A 58 -38.06 -6.53 -37.98
C ALA A 58 -37.62 -6.38 -39.45
N SER A 59 -36.95 -5.28 -39.84
CA SER A 59 -36.78 -4.90 -41.25
C SER A 59 -35.47 -5.31 -41.94
N GLY A 60 -34.51 -5.89 -41.22
CA GLY A 60 -33.37 -6.63 -41.80
C GLY A 60 -32.64 -5.96 -42.99
N THR A 61 -31.94 -4.85 -42.71
CA THR A 61 -30.92 -4.15 -43.53
C THR A 61 -31.32 -3.38 -44.82
N LYS A 62 -30.69 -2.19 -44.94
CA LYS A 62 -30.48 -1.31 -46.11
C LYS A 62 -31.67 -0.55 -46.70
N THR A 63 -32.07 0.56 -46.05
CA THR A 63 -32.33 1.86 -46.73
C THR A 63 -32.30 3.02 -45.72
N SER A 64 -31.12 3.60 -45.49
CA SER A 64 -30.82 4.52 -44.37
C SER A 64 -30.99 6.03 -44.64
N LYS A 65 -31.67 6.48 -45.72
CA LYS A 65 -31.81 7.93 -45.98
C LYS A 65 -33.19 8.53 -45.69
N ALA A 66 -34.27 7.75 -45.77
CA ALA A 66 -35.62 8.26 -45.50
C ALA A 66 -36.00 8.23 -44.02
N ALA A 67 -35.41 7.32 -43.23
CA ALA A 67 -35.63 7.20 -41.79
C ALA A 67 -34.92 8.34 -41.02
N ILE A 68 -33.66 8.62 -41.37
CA ILE A 68 -32.85 9.69 -40.75
C ILE A 68 -33.46 11.09 -41.02
N SER A 69 -33.94 11.35 -42.24
CA SER A 69 -34.59 12.62 -42.57
C SER A 69 -35.93 12.85 -41.85
N ARG A 70 -36.61 11.79 -41.39
CA ARG A 70 -37.87 11.91 -40.62
C ARG A 70 -37.65 11.97 -39.11
N ALA A 71 -36.58 11.36 -38.61
CA ALA A 71 -36.13 11.53 -37.23
C ALA A 71 -35.73 13.00 -36.94
N GLY A 72 -35.03 13.65 -37.88
CA GLY A 72 -34.68 15.08 -37.75
C GLY A 72 -35.90 16.00 -37.63
N GLN A 73 -37.00 15.71 -38.35
CA GLN A 73 -38.24 16.49 -38.30
C GLN A 73 -39.05 16.29 -37.01
N LEU A 74 -38.86 15.16 -36.30
CA LEU A 74 -39.47 14.94 -34.99
C LEU A 74 -38.72 15.71 -33.88
N SER A 75 -37.39 15.86 -34.00
CA SER A 75 -36.58 16.56 -32.99
C SER A 75 -36.94 18.05 -32.86
N GLU A 76 -37.31 18.72 -33.95
CA GLU A 76 -37.77 20.12 -33.93
C GLU A 76 -39.12 20.32 -33.23
N VAL A 77 -39.95 19.27 -33.15
CA VAL A 77 -41.25 19.30 -32.47
C VAL A 77 -41.09 19.05 -30.97
N ILE A 78 -40.18 18.14 -30.58
CA ILE A 78 -39.93 17.76 -29.18
C ILE A 78 -39.14 18.85 -28.43
N ALA A 79 -38.20 19.53 -29.10
CA ALA A 79 -37.39 20.59 -28.51
C ALA A 79 -38.18 21.86 -28.08
N ASN A 80 -39.46 21.96 -28.43
CA ASN A 80 -40.31 23.12 -28.10
C ASN A 80 -41.32 22.85 -26.96
N ILE A 81 -41.21 21.71 -26.26
CA ILE A 81 -42.07 21.36 -25.12
C ILE A 81 -41.37 21.76 -23.80
N PRO A 82 -41.93 22.67 -22.98
CA PRO A 82 -41.29 23.07 -21.72
C PRO A 82 -41.37 21.97 -20.66
N GLY A 83 -40.23 21.59 -20.05
CA GLY A 83 -40.17 20.73 -18.86
C GLY A 83 -39.70 19.28 -19.06
N SER A 84 -39.09 18.93 -20.20
CA SER A 84 -38.70 17.54 -20.49
C SER A 84 -37.19 17.36 -20.73
N ALA A 85 -36.37 17.45 -19.68
CA ALA A 85 -34.96 17.04 -19.76
C ALA A 85 -34.83 15.53 -20.07
N ARG A 86 -35.76 14.73 -19.54
CA ARG A 86 -35.78 13.26 -19.69
C ARG A 86 -36.10 12.77 -21.11
N ALA A 87 -36.80 13.57 -21.92
CA ALA A 87 -37.13 13.22 -23.31
C ALA A 87 -36.03 13.61 -24.31
N ALA A 88 -35.18 14.59 -23.96
CA ALA A 88 -33.99 14.93 -24.73
C ALA A 88 -32.89 13.86 -24.53
N ASP A 89 -32.73 13.38 -23.29
CA ASP A 89 -31.75 12.35 -22.91
C ASP A 89 -32.05 10.98 -23.56
N LEU A 90 -33.34 10.57 -23.58
CA LEU A 90 -33.75 9.36 -24.29
C LEU A 90 -33.56 9.46 -25.81
N TRP A 91 -33.72 10.65 -26.39
CA TRP A 91 -33.57 10.85 -27.83
C TRP A 91 -32.10 10.86 -28.26
N GLU A 92 -31.19 11.42 -27.47
CA GLU A 92 -29.75 11.33 -27.73
C GLU A 92 -29.25 9.89 -27.64
N ARG A 93 -29.72 9.11 -26.67
CA ARG A 93 -29.39 7.67 -26.56
C ARG A 93 -29.87 6.87 -27.77
N VAL A 94 -31.09 7.11 -28.25
CA VAL A 94 -31.63 6.42 -29.45
C VAL A 94 -30.90 6.83 -30.73
N VAL A 95 -30.43 8.08 -30.84
CA VAL A 95 -29.65 8.55 -31.99
C VAL A 95 -28.21 8.02 -31.96
N SER A 96 -27.60 7.91 -30.77
CA SER A 96 -26.28 7.31 -30.58
C SER A 96 -26.28 5.83 -30.93
N ASP A 97 -27.22 5.06 -30.37
CA ASP A 97 -27.33 3.60 -30.62
C ASP A 97 -27.65 3.29 -32.10
N LEU A 98 -28.36 4.18 -32.80
CA LEU A 98 -28.60 4.06 -34.25
C LEU A 98 -27.37 4.42 -35.09
N ALA A 99 -26.49 5.30 -34.62
CA ALA A 99 -25.25 5.66 -35.29
C ALA A 99 -24.20 4.54 -35.18
N ASP A 100 -24.12 3.89 -34.02
CA ASP A 100 -23.17 2.81 -33.76
C ASP A 100 -23.55 1.52 -34.50
N ARG A 101 -24.84 1.20 -34.59
CA ARG A 101 -25.33 0.00 -35.30
C ARG A 101 -25.26 0.06 -36.82
N VAL A 102 -25.06 1.23 -37.43
CA VAL A 102 -25.02 1.39 -38.90
C VAL A 102 -23.59 1.41 -39.46
N GLY A 103 -22.56 1.42 -38.61
CA GLY A 103 -21.16 1.23 -38.99
C GLY A 103 -20.71 2.17 -40.12
N GLY A 104 -20.49 3.45 -39.80
CA GLY A 104 -19.85 4.37 -40.72
C GLY A 104 -19.81 5.82 -40.24
N LYS A 105 -18.63 6.27 -39.80
CA LYS A 105 -18.27 7.70 -39.78
C LYS A 105 -18.22 8.21 -41.23
N PRO A 106 -18.58 9.47 -41.54
CA PRO A 106 -18.58 9.98 -42.91
C PRO A 106 -17.15 10.31 -43.37
N ASP A 107 -16.69 9.64 -44.43
CA ASP A 107 -15.43 9.98 -45.10
C ASP A 107 -15.48 11.37 -45.76
N GLY A 108 -14.51 12.20 -45.39
CA GLY A 108 -14.10 13.41 -46.12
C GLY A 108 -12.71 13.21 -46.74
N ALA A 109 -12.68 12.69 -47.97
CA ALA A 109 -11.68 12.85 -49.03
C ALA A 109 -10.15 12.87 -48.71
N GLY A 110 -9.43 11.82 -49.16
CA GLY A 110 -8.16 12.01 -49.89
C GLY A 110 -6.91 11.17 -49.51
N THR A 111 -6.79 9.98 -50.13
CA THR A 111 -5.55 9.30 -50.61
C THR A 111 -4.42 8.88 -49.66
N GLY A 112 -4.17 7.56 -49.60
CA GLY A 112 -2.95 6.91 -49.07
C GLY A 112 -3.31 5.89 -47.99
N GLY A 113 -3.25 4.58 -48.29
CA GLY A 113 -3.73 3.54 -47.37
C GLY A 113 -2.58 2.81 -46.68
N ASP A 114 -2.50 2.98 -45.36
CA ASP A 114 -1.69 2.20 -44.42
C ASP A 114 -2.68 1.35 -43.59
N GLY A 115 -2.44 0.06 -43.47
CA GLY A 115 -3.34 -0.88 -42.78
C GLY A 115 -2.86 -1.20 -41.37
N TYR A 116 -3.72 -0.98 -40.37
CA TYR A 116 -3.52 -1.40 -38.99
C TYR A 116 -4.44 -2.59 -38.68
N GLY A 117 -3.89 -3.68 -38.14
CA GLY A 117 -4.66 -4.82 -37.66
C GLY A 117 -3.78 -6.01 -37.26
N ALA A 118 -4.06 -6.60 -36.11
CA ALA A 118 -3.42 -7.81 -35.61
C ALA A 118 -3.62 -8.98 -36.59
N GLY A 119 -2.53 -9.52 -37.13
CA GLY A 119 -2.53 -10.78 -37.89
C GLY A 119 -2.74 -10.72 -39.42
N GLY A 120 -2.14 -9.75 -40.12
CA GLY A 120 -2.17 -9.68 -41.59
C GLY A 120 -0.89 -10.14 -42.29
N ASN A 121 -0.98 -11.13 -43.19
CA ASN A 121 0.11 -11.55 -44.07
C ASN A 121 0.15 -10.66 -45.34
N THR A 122 1.23 -9.93 -45.60
CA THR A 122 1.34 -8.99 -46.74
C THR A 122 2.24 -9.51 -47.85
N ASP A 123 1.63 -10.02 -48.93
CA ASP A 123 2.35 -10.60 -50.08
C ASP A 123 2.98 -9.58 -51.05
N LYS A 124 3.03 -8.28 -50.73
CA LYS A 124 3.55 -7.25 -51.65
C LYS A 124 4.22 -6.07 -50.93
N GLY A 125 5.48 -6.25 -50.57
CA GLY A 125 6.52 -5.20 -50.50
C GLY A 125 6.11 -3.86 -49.86
N GLY A 126 5.61 -3.90 -48.63
CA GLY A 126 5.38 -2.72 -47.80
C GLY A 126 5.90 -2.96 -46.38
N ASP A 127 6.34 -1.87 -45.75
CA ASP A 127 6.95 -1.79 -44.43
C ASP A 127 5.92 -2.19 -43.35
N GLY A 128 6.30 -3.06 -42.42
CA GLY A 128 5.39 -3.62 -41.40
C GLY A 128 5.80 -3.26 -39.98
N TYR A 129 4.82 -2.86 -39.16
CA TYR A 129 4.97 -2.59 -37.73
C TYR A 129 4.06 -3.52 -36.92
N GLY A 130 4.62 -4.33 -36.02
CA GLY A 130 3.86 -5.21 -35.12
C GLY A 130 4.70 -6.36 -34.53
N ALA A 131 4.31 -6.87 -33.37
CA ALA A 131 4.92 -8.05 -32.74
C ALA A 131 4.71 -9.30 -33.61
N GLY A 132 5.79 -9.87 -34.15
CA GLY A 132 5.77 -11.17 -34.86
C GLY A 132 5.59 -11.18 -36.39
N GLY A 133 5.92 -10.10 -37.11
CA GLY A 133 5.87 -10.08 -38.59
C GLY A 133 6.99 -10.89 -39.28
N ASN A 134 6.65 -11.65 -40.33
CA ASN A 134 7.60 -12.41 -41.16
C ASN A 134 7.63 -11.82 -42.59
N THR A 135 8.79 -11.37 -43.08
CA THR A 135 8.92 -10.70 -44.41
C THR A 135 9.71 -11.55 -45.40
N ASP A 136 9.05 -12.07 -46.43
CA ASP A 136 9.69 -13.00 -47.37
C ASP A 136 10.56 -12.35 -48.46
N LYS A 137 10.56 -11.00 -48.61
CA LYS A 137 11.41 -10.31 -49.60
C LYS A 137 11.78 -8.87 -49.20
N GLY A 138 12.91 -8.71 -48.52
CA GLY A 138 13.78 -7.53 -48.58
C GLY A 138 13.16 -6.20 -48.15
N GLY A 139 12.49 -6.17 -47.00
CA GLY A 139 12.07 -4.93 -46.33
C GLY A 139 12.54 -4.88 -44.89
N ASP A 140 12.72 -3.68 -44.38
CA ASP A 140 13.23 -3.33 -43.05
C ASP A 140 12.18 -3.64 -41.98
N GLY A 141 12.54 -4.32 -40.90
CA GLY A 141 11.61 -4.72 -39.82
C GLY A 141 11.98 -4.14 -38.46
N TYR A 142 10.99 -3.65 -37.72
CA TYR A 142 11.15 -3.15 -36.35
C TYR A 142 10.22 -3.92 -35.40
N GLY A 143 10.78 -4.65 -34.43
CA GLY A 143 10.02 -5.39 -33.40
C GLY A 143 10.86 -6.42 -32.63
N THR A 144 10.37 -6.84 -31.46
CA THR A 144 10.94 -7.92 -30.64
C THR A 144 10.71 -9.29 -31.30
N GLY A 145 11.78 -10.01 -31.65
CA GLY A 145 11.73 -11.42 -32.09
C GLY A 145 11.52 -11.72 -33.59
N GLY A 146 11.90 -10.83 -34.51
CA GLY A 146 11.81 -11.09 -35.97
C GLY A 146 12.87 -12.06 -36.52
N ASN A 147 12.51 -12.90 -37.50
CA ASN A 147 13.42 -13.79 -38.23
C ASN A 147 13.50 -13.35 -39.71
N THR A 148 14.69 -13.02 -40.24
CA THR A 148 14.87 -12.51 -41.61
C THR A 148 15.59 -13.52 -42.50
N ASP A 149 14.90 -14.06 -43.49
CA ASP A 149 15.45 -15.18 -44.27
C ASP A 149 16.44 -14.78 -45.37
N LYS A 150 16.54 -13.49 -45.78
CA LYS A 150 17.57 -13.01 -46.73
C LYS A 150 17.88 -11.52 -46.61
N GLY A 151 18.97 -11.19 -45.90
CA GLY A 151 19.81 -10.02 -46.15
C GLY A 151 19.19 -8.63 -45.91
N GLY A 152 18.52 -8.43 -44.77
CA GLY A 152 18.11 -7.12 -44.29
C GLY A 152 18.66 -6.83 -42.89
N ASP A 153 18.82 -5.54 -42.60
CA ASP A 153 19.40 -4.98 -41.37
C ASP A 153 18.36 -5.06 -40.24
N GLY A 154 18.68 -5.70 -39.11
CA GLY A 154 17.78 -5.87 -37.97
C GLY A 154 18.23 -5.08 -36.74
N TYR A 155 17.30 -4.38 -36.09
CA TYR A 155 17.53 -3.68 -34.81
C TYR A 155 16.54 -4.23 -33.76
N GLY A 156 17.06 -4.88 -32.71
CA GLY A 156 16.25 -5.41 -31.60
C GLY A 156 17.05 -6.28 -30.63
N ALA A 157 16.59 -6.39 -29.38
CA ALA A 157 17.16 -7.30 -28.39
C ALA A 157 16.78 -8.76 -28.74
N GLY A 158 17.78 -9.64 -28.93
CA GLY A 158 17.58 -11.10 -29.00
C GLY A 158 17.40 -11.77 -30.37
N GLY A 159 17.91 -11.22 -31.48
CA GLY A 159 17.81 -11.87 -32.81
C GLY A 159 18.87 -12.96 -33.07
N ASN A 160 18.47 -14.08 -33.69
CA ASN A 160 19.37 -15.11 -34.25
C ASN A 160 19.55 -14.88 -35.76
N ASN A 161 20.78 -14.64 -36.23
CA ASN A 161 21.09 -14.43 -37.66
C ASN A 161 21.57 -15.71 -38.34
N ASP A 162 20.72 -16.37 -39.13
CA ASP A 162 21.15 -17.44 -40.03
C ASP A 162 21.78 -16.84 -41.30
N LYS A 163 23.10 -16.61 -41.21
CA LYS A 163 24.06 -16.25 -42.26
C LYS A 163 24.18 -14.76 -42.61
N GLY A 164 25.16 -14.12 -41.97
CA GLY A 164 25.99 -13.11 -42.61
C GLY A 164 25.48 -11.67 -42.59
N GLY A 165 24.82 -11.25 -41.50
CA GLY A 165 24.50 -9.84 -41.22
C GLY A 165 25.12 -9.36 -39.90
N ASP A 166 25.57 -8.11 -39.90
CA ASP A 166 26.15 -7.33 -38.80
C ASP A 166 25.06 -6.83 -37.83
N GLY A 167 25.14 -7.23 -36.56
CA GLY A 167 24.21 -6.84 -35.50
C GLY A 167 24.90 -6.14 -34.33
N TYR A 168 24.23 -5.15 -33.75
CA TYR A 168 24.65 -4.44 -32.53
C TYR A 168 23.61 -4.69 -31.43
N GLY A 169 24.01 -5.32 -30.33
CA GLY A 169 23.17 -5.57 -29.15
C GLY A 169 23.97 -6.12 -27.97
N ALA A 170 23.60 -5.73 -26.75
CA ALA A 170 24.19 -6.27 -25.52
C ALA A 170 23.62 -7.67 -25.25
N GLY A 171 24.48 -8.70 -25.16
CA GLY A 171 24.12 -9.99 -24.55
C GLY A 171 23.90 -11.21 -25.46
N GLY A 172 24.54 -11.33 -26.64
CA GLY A 172 24.46 -12.55 -27.47
C GLY A 172 25.66 -13.51 -27.32
N ASN A 173 25.40 -14.80 -27.10
CA ASN A 173 26.42 -15.88 -27.10
C ASN A 173 26.64 -16.44 -28.53
N PRO A 174 27.83 -16.29 -29.15
CA PRO A 174 28.04 -16.75 -30.53
C PRO A 174 28.51 -18.21 -30.59
N ASP A 175 27.63 -19.11 -31.02
CA ASP A 175 28.04 -20.47 -31.38
C ASP A 175 28.50 -20.54 -32.85
N ARG A 176 29.81 -20.78 -33.01
CA ARG A 176 30.57 -21.12 -34.22
C ARG A 176 30.45 -20.20 -35.45
N GLY A 177 31.38 -19.24 -35.49
CA GLY A 177 32.06 -18.82 -36.73
C GLY A 177 31.61 -17.48 -37.29
N GLY A 178 31.97 -16.39 -36.60
CA GLY A 178 31.91 -15.02 -37.09
C GLY A 178 32.78 -14.10 -36.23
N ASP A 179 33.54 -13.22 -36.86
CA ASP A 179 34.54 -12.32 -36.31
C ASP A 179 33.92 -11.02 -35.77
N GLY A 180 33.68 -10.98 -34.46
CA GLY A 180 33.27 -9.78 -33.72
C GLY A 180 34.46 -9.06 -33.07
N TYR A 181 34.59 -7.76 -33.32
CA TYR A 181 35.60 -6.89 -32.69
C TYR A 181 35.17 -6.51 -31.27
N GLY A 182 35.83 -7.07 -30.26
CA GLY A 182 35.70 -6.65 -28.88
C GLY A 182 36.52 -5.38 -28.59
N ALA A 183 35.92 -4.42 -27.90
CA ALA A 183 36.65 -3.30 -27.30
C ALA A 183 36.81 -3.54 -25.80
N GLY A 184 38.01 -3.98 -25.42
CA GLY A 184 38.43 -4.14 -24.04
C GLY A 184 39.91 -4.47 -23.95
N GLY A 185 40.76 -3.44 -23.84
CA GLY A 185 42.05 -3.55 -23.17
C GLY A 185 43.34 -3.20 -23.95
N ASN A 186 43.94 -2.07 -23.51
CA ASN A 186 45.39 -1.86 -23.23
C ASN A 186 46.35 -1.58 -24.43
N PRO A 187 47.55 -0.96 -24.26
CA PRO A 187 48.21 -0.52 -23.02
C PRO A 187 48.95 0.84 -23.03
N ASP A 188 49.23 1.34 -21.82
CA ASP A 188 50.33 2.25 -21.52
C ASP A 188 51.70 1.67 -21.90
N LYS A 189 52.52 2.48 -22.61
CA LYS A 189 53.96 2.71 -22.33
C LYS A 189 54.61 3.70 -23.31
N ASN A 190 55.10 4.80 -22.73
CA ASN A 190 56.31 5.58 -23.02
C ASN A 190 56.56 6.18 -24.42
N GLY A 191 56.74 7.50 -24.46
CA GLY A 191 57.37 8.21 -25.59
C GLY A 191 57.29 9.75 -25.49
N ASP A 192 58.24 10.33 -24.77
CA ASP A 192 58.84 11.66 -24.89
C ASP A 192 58.64 12.47 -26.21
N GLY A 193 58.37 13.78 -26.11
CA GLY A 193 58.56 14.73 -27.22
C GLY A 193 57.83 16.07 -27.10
N GLU A 194 58.61 17.16 -27.14
CA GLU A 194 58.29 18.59 -26.99
C GLU A 194 57.45 19.25 -28.11
N GLY A 195 56.87 20.42 -27.77
CA GLY A 195 56.65 21.58 -28.65
C GLY A 195 55.37 21.59 -29.49
N ASP A 196 54.75 22.71 -29.86
CA ASP A 196 54.94 24.14 -29.63
C ASP A 196 53.79 24.83 -30.40
N GLY A 197 53.14 25.85 -29.81
CA GLY A 197 52.34 26.88 -30.52
C GLY A 197 51.14 26.38 -31.36
N ASP A 198 50.23 27.20 -31.88
CA ASP A 198 50.07 28.64 -31.94
C ASP A 198 48.76 28.93 -32.69
N GLY A 199 48.07 30.00 -32.27
CA GLY A 199 47.33 30.89 -33.20
C GLY A 199 45.89 30.57 -33.58
N ILE A 200 44.95 30.98 -32.73
CA ILE A 200 43.63 31.48 -33.17
C ILE A 200 43.77 32.98 -33.48
N PRO A 201 43.22 33.51 -34.59
CA PRO A 201 42.98 34.94 -34.74
C PRO A 201 41.49 35.33 -34.65
N ASP A 202 41.27 36.30 -33.76
CA ASP A 202 40.23 37.34 -33.61
C ASP A 202 39.13 37.60 -34.68
N LYS A 203 37.86 37.60 -34.19
CA LYS A 203 36.83 38.70 -34.12
C LYS A 203 36.40 39.50 -35.41
N PRO A 204 35.28 40.30 -35.45
CA PRO A 204 34.38 40.80 -34.37
C PRO A 204 32.84 40.78 -34.69
N ASP A 205 31.95 40.84 -33.67
CA ASP A 205 31.01 41.92 -33.24
C ASP A 205 29.65 42.08 -33.97
N ASP A 206 28.52 41.90 -33.24
CA ASP A 206 27.46 42.94 -33.16
C ASP A 206 26.46 42.71 -31.99
N ALA A 207 25.78 43.79 -31.59
CA ALA A 207 25.32 44.18 -30.26
C ALA A 207 24.02 43.55 -29.67
N GLY A 208 23.91 43.61 -28.32
CA GLY A 208 22.62 43.73 -27.61
C GLY A 208 22.49 43.14 -26.19
N ASN A 209 23.09 43.75 -25.16
CA ASN A 209 22.82 43.54 -23.71
C ASN A 209 21.72 44.54 -23.22
N PRO A 210 20.99 44.42 -22.08
CA PRO A 210 21.44 44.18 -20.68
C PRO A 210 20.60 43.13 -19.90
N GLY A 211 21.04 42.45 -18.84
CA GLY A 211 22.25 42.44 -18.05
C GLY A 211 21.92 41.91 -16.64
N HIS A 212 22.76 41.04 -16.07
CA HIS A 212 23.05 41.00 -14.63
C HIS A 212 24.37 40.25 -14.43
N GLY A 213 25.32 40.91 -13.76
CA GLY A 213 26.73 40.55 -13.76
C GLY A 213 27.10 39.48 -12.74
N LYS A 214 27.96 38.55 -13.16
CA LYS A 214 28.88 37.84 -12.28
C LYS A 214 30.19 38.61 -12.24
N GLY A 215 30.61 39.02 -11.05
CA GLY A 215 31.95 39.51 -10.77
C GLY A 215 32.80 38.34 -10.33
N ASP A 216 33.85 38.07 -11.10
CA ASP A 216 35.02 37.30 -10.72
C ASP A 216 35.96 38.15 -9.87
N GLY A 217 36.54 37.54 -8.84
CA GLY A 217 37.50 38.16 -7.95
C GLY A 217 38.40 37.10 -7.35
N THR A 218 39.46 36.78 -8.10
CA THR A 218 40.57 35.91 -7.72
C THR A 218 41.22 36.33 -6.40
N GLY A 219 41.47 35.36 -5.51
CA GLY A 219 42.37 35.49 -4.38
C GLY A 219 43.00 34.15 -4.05
N ASP A 220 44.28 33.97 -4.42
CA ASP A 220 45.13 32.93 -3.85
C ASP A 220 45.22 33.14 -2.33
N GLY A 221 44.66 32.20 -1.58
CA GLY A 221 44.68 32.19 -0.12
C GLY A 221 44.57 30.75 0.36
N ASP A 222 45.60 30.32 1.08
CA ASP A 222 45.62 29.18 2.00
C ASP A 222 44.51 29.32 3.04
N GLY A 223 43.29 28.92 2.67
CA GLY A 223 42.10 28.95 3.50
C GLY A 223 41.58 27.54 3.67
N ILE A 224 41.66 27.06 4.91
CA ILE A 224 40.76 26.08 5.51
C ILE A 224 39.37 26.36 4.92
N SER A 225 38.73 25.39 4.29
CA SER A 225 37.40 25.61 3.73
C SER A 225 36.50 26.15 4.85
N ASP A 226 36.04 27.39 4.70
CA ASP A 226 34.84 27.90 5.36
C ASP A 226 33.63 27.14 4.75
N LYS A 227 33.65 25.80 4.84
CA LYS A 227 32.43 25.02 4.92
C LYS A 227 31.79 25.58 6.19
N PRO A 228 30.53 26.08 6.16
CA PRO A 228 29.76 26.09 7.39
C PRO A 228 30.01 24.73 8.03
N ALA A 229 30.39 24.70 9.31
CA ALA A 229 30.41 23.41 9.99
C ALA A 229 29.07 22.74 9.63
N PRO A 230 29.05 21.47 9.17
CA PRO A 230 27.78 20.77 9.07
C PRO A 230 27.06 21.09 10.37
N ALA A 231 25.78 21.52 10.27
CA ALA A 231 24.95 21.63 11.47
C ALA A 231 25.26 20.37 12.29
N PRO A 232 25.60 20.48 13.58
CA PRO A 232 25.90 19.30 14.35
C PRO A 232 24.65 18.41 14.26
N THR A 233 24.72 17.35 13.45
CA THR A 233 23.89 16.18 13.65
C THR A 233 24.43 15.56 14.93
N PRO A 234 23.59 15.36 15.95
CA PRO A 234 23.44 14.03 16.42
C PRO A 234 22.50 13.31 15.44
N PRO A 235 22.94 12.22 14.80
CA PRO A 235 22.13 11.02 14.90
C PRO A 235 21.81 10.83 16.38
N ASP A 236 20.53 10.64 16.69
CA ASP A 236 19.90 10.80 18.00
C ASP A 236 20.82 10.45 19.17
N VAL A 237 21.07 11.42 20.06
CA VAL A 237 21.70 11.16 21.35
C VAL A 237 20.60 10.64 22.26
N PRO A 238 20.80 9.50 22.95
CA PRO A 238 19.80 8.99 23.88
C PRO A 238 19.45 10.05 24.92
N LEU A 239 18.16 10.20 25.25
CA LEU A 239 17.71 11.05 26.34
C LEU A 239 18.10 10.42 27.68
N LEU A 240 18.18 9.09 27.74
CA LEU A 240 18.73 8.36 28.88
C LEU A 240 20.25 8.40 28.84
N ASP A 241 20.87 8.90 29.92
CA ASP A 241 22.34 8.91 30.04
C ASP A 241 22.85 7.49 30.34
N PRO A 242 23.61 6.84 29.44
CA PRO A 242 24.10 5.47 29.63
C PRO A 242 25.02 5.27 30.85
N GLU A 243 25.54 6.36 31.43
CA GLU A 243 26.38 6.32 32.63
C GLU A 243 25.57 6.42 33.93
N THR A 244 24.32 6.88 33.87
CA THR A 244 23.47 7.07 35.06
C THR A 244 22.14 6.36 35.02
N VAL A 245 21.76 5.80 33.87
CA VAL A 245 20.51 5.05 33.69
C VAL A 245 20.39 3.91 34.72
N GLN A 246 19.18 3.65 35.19
CA GLN A 246 18.87 2.59 36.15
C GLN A 246 19.33 1.21 35.65
N TYR A 247 19.02 0.86 34.41
CA TYR A 247 19.42 -0.40 33.80
C TYR A 247 20.01 -0.22 32.42
N LYS A 248 21.01 -1.06 32.11
CA LYS A 248 21.56 -1.16 30.76
C LYS A 248 22.04 -2.57 30.43
N ALA A 249 21.82 -2.96 29.19
CA ALA A 249 22.34 -4.19 28.60
C ALA A 249 22.91 -3.88 27.22
N GLY A 250 24.01 -4.54 26.84
CA GLY A 250 24.68 -4.27 25.56
C GLY A 250 25.07 -5.55 24.83
N TYR A 251 24.96 -5.54 23.51
CA TYR A 251 25.22 -6.67 22.64
C TYR A 251 26.05 -6.27 21.41
N THR A 252 27.11 -7.03 21.12
CA THR A 252 27.92 -6.84 19.89
C THR A 252 27.58 -7.92 18.87
N PHE A 253 27.20 -7.50 17.67
CA PHE A 253 26.77 -8.39 16.59
C PHE A 253 27.89 -9.31 16.11
N LYS A 254 27.51 -10.53 15.70
CA LYS A 254 28.40 -11.59 15.23
C LYS A 254 27.81 -12.25 13.99
N VAL A 255 28.67 -12.89 13.19
CA VAL A 255 28.23 -13.65 12.01
C VAL A 255 27.26 -14.77 12.39
N GLY A 256 27.43 -15.36 13.58
CA GLY A 256 26.54 -16.41 14.09
C GLY A 256 25.08 -15.97 14.33
N ASP A 257 24.83 -14.66 14.40
CA ASP A 257 23.53 -14.05 14.70
C ASP A 257 22.65 -13.95 13.46
N ILE A 258 23.18 -14.25 12.26
CA ILE A 258 22.42 -14.24 11.02
C ILE A 258 21.41 -15.38 11.03
N THR A 259 20.13 -15.05 11.00
CA THR A 259 19.04 -16.00 10.79
C THR A 259 19.04 -16.42 9.32
N VAL A 260 18.82 -17.72 9.07
CA VAL A 260 18.85 -18.31 7.72
C VAL A 260 17.57 -19.05 7.34
N GLY A 261 16.69 -19.37 8.29
CA GLY A 261 15.45 -20.11 8.03
C GLY A 261 14.26 -19.59 8.84
N TRP A 262 13.06 -19.90 8.37
CA TRP A 262 11.80 -19.53 9.06
C TRP A 262 11.61 -20.27 10.40
N GLY A 263 12.33 -21.38 10.61
CA GLY A 263 12.34 -22.12 11.87
C GLY A 263 13.30 -21.58 12.93
N GLY A 264 13.86 -20.38 12.73
CA GLY A 264 14.78 -19.74 13.68
C GLY A 264 16.23 -20.24 13.57
N GLU A 265 16.57 -21.04 12.56
CA GLU A 265 17.96 -21.45 12.35
C GLU A 265 18.85 -20.23 12.10
N THR A 266 20.02 -20.19 12.74
CA THR A 266 21.03 -19.14 12.56
C THR A 266 22.31 -19.73 12.02
N LEU A 267 23.26 -18.90 11.57
CA LEU A 267 24.59 -19.39 11.17
C LEU A 267 25.36 -20.06 12.32
N ALA A 268 25.00 -19.80 13.58
CA ALA A 268 25.55 -20.54 14.72
C ALA A 268 25.03 -21.98 14.80
N THR A 269 23.76 -22.23 14.47
CA THR A 269 23.13 -23.56 14.51
C THR A 269 23.23 -24.32 13.19
N ARG A 270 23.35 -23.59 12.07
CA ARG A 270 23.43 -24.10 10.69
C ARG A 270 24.63 -23.51 9.93
N PRO A 271 25.87 -23.82 10.34
CA PRO A 271 27.07 -23.25 9.74
C PRO A 271 27.28 -23.61 8.26
N GLU A 272 26.63 -24.66 7.75
CA GLU A 272 26.68 -25.01 6.32
C GLU A 272 25.99 -23.99 5.40
N SER A 273 25.15 -23.10 5.94
CA SER A 273 24.54 -21.99 5.20
C SER A 273 25.52 -20.85 4.91
N LEU A 274 26.78 -20.93 5.39
CA LEU A 274 27.83 -19.98 5.05
C LEU A 274 28.82 -20.58 4.05
N SER A 275 29.13 -19.85 2.98
CA SER A 275 30.11 -20.28 2.00
C SER A 275 31.53 -20.37 2.57
N ASP A 276 32.25 -21.45 2.25
CA ASP A 276 33.68 -21.63 2.61
C ASP A 276 34.63 -20.69 1.83
N SER A 277 34.12 -19.89 0.91
CA SER A 277 34.92 -19.01 0.06
C SER A 277 34.47 -17.56 0.14
N VAL A 278 35.45 -16.65 0.15
CA VAL A 278 35.21 -15.21 0.08
C VAL A 278 34.52 -14.90 -1.26
N ALA A 279 33.29 -14.38 -1.17
CA ALA A 279 32.49 -14.01 -2.33
C ALA A 279 32.86 -12.61 -2.84
N MET A 280 33.07 -11.67 -1.92
CA MET A 280 33.50 -10.31 -2.24
C MET A 280 34.32 -9.68 -1.12
N THR A 281 34.97 -8.55 -1.41
CA THR A 281 35.66 -7.73 -0.41
C THR A 281 35.14 -6.30 -0.50
N THR A 282 34.74 -5.72 0.64
CA THR A 282 34.22 -4.35 0.68
C THR A 282 35.32 -3.35 0.36
N LYS A 283 34.94 -2.09 0.08
CA LYS A 283 35.92 -0.99 -0.12
C LYS A 283 36.80 -0.77 1.12
N ALA A 284 36.27 -1.07 2.30
CA ALA A 284 36.98 -0.99 3.58
C ALA A 284 37.91 -2.20 3.83
N GLY A 285 37.89 -3.22 2.96
CA GLY A 285 38.76 -4.40 3.05
C GLY A 285 38.17 -5.57 3.85
N VAL A 286 36.87 -5.55 4.16
CA VAL A 286 36.19 -6.65 4.86
C VAL A 286 35.91 -7.78 3.88
N GLU A 287 36.35 -9.00 4.21
CA GLU A 287 36.03 -10.20 3.44
C GLU A 287 34.61 -10.65 3.76
N MET A 288 33.79 -10.80 2.72
CA MET A 288 32.37 -11.15 2.83
C MET A 288 32.15 -12.54 2.23
N TYR A 289 31.39 -13.35 2.95
CA TYR A 289 31.03 -14.72 2.60
C TYR A 289 29.55 -14.75 2.22
N ALA A 290 29.22 -15.50 1.17
CA ALA A 290 27.84 -15.63 0.73
C ALA A 290 27.05 -16.54 1.68
N VAL A 291 25.77 -16.24 1.86
CA VAL A 291 24.85 -16.93 2.77
C VAL A 291 23.73 -17.56 1.95
N ASP A 292 23.44 -18.84 2.22
CA ASP A 292 22.28 -19.61 1.72
C ASP A 292 21.16 -19.54 2.78
N ASN A 293 20.09 -18.81 2.46
CA ASN A 293 18.94 -18.61 3.33
C ASN A 293 17.59 -18.70 2.60
N GLU A 294 16.51 -18.86 3.37
CA GLU A 294 15.14 -18.99 2.85
C GLU A 294 14.44 -17.65 2.59
N PHE A 295 15.09 -16.53 2.92
CA PHE A 295 14.53 -15.16 2.81
C PHE A 295 14.78 -14.50 1.45
N GLY A 296 15.06 -15.32 0.43
CA GLY A 296 15.15 -14.90 -0.97
C GLY A 296 14.01 -15.47 -1.82
N PHE A 297 13.98 -15.09 -3.11
CA PHE A 297 12.88 -15.50 -4.01
C PHE A 297 13.36 -16.06 -5.36
N TYR A 298 12.67 -17.09 -5.83
CA TYR A 298 12.65 -17.52 -7.23
C TYR A 298 11.54 -16.77 -7.97
N VAL A 299 11.90 -15.90 -8.91
CA VAL A 299 10.93 -15.06 -9.64
C VAL A 299 10.68 -15.56 -11.06
N THR A 300 9.42 -15.50 -11.48
CA THR A 300 8.99 -15.80 -12.85
C THR A 300 8.06 -14.70 -13.36
N ASP A 301 8.41 -14.09 -14.50
CA ASP A 301 7.60 -13.05 -15.13
C ASP A 301 6.15 -13.53 -15.36
N PHE A 302 5.20 -12.64 -15.02
CA PHE A 302 3.75 -12.84 -15.13
C PHE A 302 3.17 -14.01 -14.35
N ILE A 303 3.96 -14.59 -13.43
CA ILE A 303 3.51 -15.66 -12.54
C ILE A 303 3.65 -15.21 -11.09
N GLY A 304 4.85 -14.79 -10.66
CA GLY A 304 5.06 -14.37 -9.28
C GLY A 304 6.45 -14.72 -8.74
N ALA A 305 6.54 -14.80 -7.42
CA ALA A 305 7.76 -15.08 -6.68
C ALA A 305 7.53 -16.21 -5.67
N GLN A 306 8.36 -17.25 -5.72
CA GLN A 306 8.36 -18.35 -4.77
C GLN A 306 9.47 -18.15 -3.75
N PRO A 307 9.25 -18.39 -2.45
CA PRO A 307 10.32 -18.42 -1.45
C PRO A 307 11.41 -19.42 -1.84
N LYS A 308 12.66 -19.08 -1.53
CA LYS A 308 13.79 -20.00 -1.66
C LYS A 308 13.76 -21.06 -0.57
N VAL A 309 14.53 -22.12 -0.79
CA VAL A 309 14.74 -23.21 0.16
C VAL A 309 16.23 -23.47 0.28
N PHE A 310 16.68 -24.07 1.39
CA PHE A 310 18.08 -24.50 1.52
C PHE A 310 18.48 -25.49 0.42
N ASP A 311 19.27 -25.03 -0.55
CA ASP A 311 19.68 -25.83 -1.71
C ASP A 311 21.16 -25.68 -2.09
N GLY A 312 21.92 -24.92 -1.31
CA GLY A 312 23.33 -24.63 -1.55
C GLY A 312 23.58 -23.59 -2.64
N ASP A 313 22.54 -22.88 -3.11
CA ASP A 313 22.68 -21.61 -3.83
C ASP A 313 22.85 -20.47 -2.83
N PHE A 314 24.00 -19.81 -2.83
CA PHE A 314 24.34 -18.73 -1.88
C PHE A 314 24.05 -17.37 -2.54
N GLY A 315 22.85 -17.21 -3.08
CA GLY A 315 22.45 -16.10 -3.94
C GLY A 315 21.72 -14.97 -3.24
N GLU A 316 21.58 -15.02 -1.91
CA GLU A 316 20.63 -14.20 -1.16
C GLU A 316 21.30 -12.96 -0.58
N GLY A 317 22.47 -13.14 0.04
CA GLY A 317 23.24 -12.07 0.65
C GLY A 317 24.63 -12.50 1.12
N PHE A 318 25.29 -11.58 1.81
CA PHE A 318 26.68 -11.71 2.22
C PHE A 318 26.90 -11.14 3.62
N VAL A 319 27.79 -11.78 4.38
CA VAL A 319 28.19 -11.33 5.72
C VAL A 319 29.71 -11.44 5.92
N GLY A 320 30.29 -10.55 6.71
CA GLY A 320 31.70 -10.58 7.09
C GLY A 320 31.95 -9.97 8.47
N GLU A 321 33.00 -10.41 9.16
CA GLU A 321 33.40 -9.86 10.48
C GLU A 321 34.19 -8.55 10.33
N LEU A 322 33.88 -7.59 11.20
CA LEU A 322 34.63 -6.34 11.32
C LEU A 322 35.83 -6.50 12.27
N ALA A 323 36.91 -5.77 12.00
CA ALA A 323 38.17 -5.92 12.75
C ALA A 323 38.06 -5.50 14.23
N ASP A 324 37.20 -4.53 14.53
CA ASP A 324 37.02 -3.94 15.86
C ASP A 324 35.77 -4.47 16.58
N GLY A 325 35.08 -5.47 16.02
CA GLY A 325 33.80 -6.00 16.50
C GLY A 325 32.62 -5.58 15.60
N GLY A 326 31.57 -6.40 15.60
CA GLY A 326 30.42 -6.23 14.70
C GLY A 326 30.55 -6.98 13.37
N ILE A 327 29.59 -6.74 12.49
CA ILE A 327 29.47 -7.39 11.19
C ILE A 327 29.22 -6.39 10.07
N ALA A 328 29.72 -6.71 8.88
CA ALA A 328 29.24 -6.10 7.64
C ALA A 328 28.22 -7.04 7.00
N VAL A 329 27.08 -6.51 6.59
CA VAL A 329 25.99 -7.25 5.95
C VAL A 329 25.65 -6.57 4.62
N SER A 330 25.33 -7.35 3.60
CA SER A 330 24.90 -6.85 2.30
C SER A 330 23.97 -7.85 1.64
N ASN A 331 23.02 -7.38 0.84
CA ASN A 331 22.17 -8.27 0.06
C ASN A 331 22.74 -8.55 -1.32
N ALA A 332 22.29 -9.65 -1.91
CA ALA A 332 22.34 -9.79 -3.35
C ALA A 332 21.41 -8.76 -4.01
N ARG A 333 21.53 -8.64 -5.34
CA ARG A 333 20.66 -7.73 -6.09
C ARG A 333 19.20 -8.12 -5.90
N THR A 334 18.37 -7.15 -5.52
CA THR A 334 16.89 -7.28 -5.55
C THR A 334 16.44 -7.88 -6.87
N VAL A 335 15.70 -8.98 -6.80
CA VAL A 335 15.12 -9.63 -7.97
C VAL A 335 13.82 -8.92 -8.36
N THR A 336 13.50 -8.94 -9.64
CA THR A 336 12.34 -8.25 -10.20
C THR A 336 11.65 -9.16 -11.20
N PHE A 337 10.33 -9.06 -11.29
CA PHE A 337 9.57 -9.73 -12.34
C PHE A 337 8.51 -8.81 -12.93
N SER A 338 8.25 -9.00 -14.22
CA SER A 338 7.23 -8.28 -14.97
C SER A 338 5.85 -8.79 -14.62
N VAL A 339 4.85 -7.90 -14.64
CA VAL A 339 3.44 -8.23 -14.39
C VAL A 339 2.56 -7.51 -15.40
N PRO A 340 1.27 -7.90 -15.56
CA PRO A 340 0.33 -7.09 -16.31
C PRO A 340 0.29 -5.65 -15.78
N ALA A 341 0.02 -4.68 -16.65
CA ALA A 341 -0.07 -3.29 -16.23
C ALA A 341 -1.13 -3.11 -15.14
N ARG A 342 -0.82 -2.29 -14.13
CA ARG A 342 -1.58 -1.97 -12.91
C ARG A 342 -1.43 -2.97 -11.75
N PHE A 343 -0.89 -4.17 -11.99
CA PHE A 343 -0.72 -5.20 -10.96
C PHE A 343 0.57 -5.02 -10.15
N GLY A 344 1.52 -4.27 -10.71
CA GLY A 344 2.86 -4.11 -10.15
C GLY A 344 2.92 -2.99 -9.12
N THR A 345 3.85 -3.12 -8.19
CA THR A 345 4.19 -2.05 -7.23
C THR A 345 5.22 -1.06 -7.78
N TRP A 346 5.76 -1.33 -8.98
CA TRP A 346 6.74 -0.49 -9.64
C TRP A 346 6.43 -0.32 -11.13
N LEU A 347 6.70 0.87 -11.65
CA LEU A 347 6.77 1.15 -13.08
C LEU A 347 8.20 0.96 -13.56
N GLU A 348 8.41 -0.04 -14.43
CA GLU A 348 9.64 -0.24 -15.18
C GLU A 348 9.56 0.49 -16.53
N GLY A 349 10.42 1.50 -16.69
CA GLY A 349 10.53 2.30 -17.91
C GLY A 349 11.50 1.72 -18.95
N ILE A 350 11.41 2.25 -20.18
CA ILE A 350 12.34 1.91 -21.27
C ILE A 350 13.76 2.30 -20.86
N GLY A 351 14.59 1.30 -20.55
CA GLY A 351 15.95 1.49 -20.05
C GLY A 351 16.24 0.86 -18.68
N GLY A 352 15.25 0.22 -18.06
CA GLY A 352 15.42 -0.48 -16.77
C GLY A 352 15.41 0.44 -15.55
N ASN A 353 14.90 1.67 -15.71
CA ASN A 353 14.64 2.57 -14.58
C ASN A 353 13.32 2.18 -13.92
N PHE A 354 13.29 2.20 -12.59
CA PHE A 354 12.10 1.87 -11.82
C PHE A 354 11.61 3.09 -11.05
N VAL A 355 10.30 3.32 -11.06
CA VAL A 355 9.60 4.32 -10.23
C VAL A 355 8.58 3.57 -9.39
N LYS A 356 8.47 3.87 -8.08
CA LYS A 356 7.46 3.24 -7.24
C LYS A 356 6.08 3.63 -7.77
N ALA A 357 5.20 2.65 -7.87
CA ALA A 357 3.87 2.79 -8.43
C ALA A 357 2.84 2.07 -7.53
N SER A 358 3.05 2.21 -6.23
CA SER A 358 2.12 1.78 -5.20
C SER A 358 2.20 2.68 -3.97
N THR A 359 1.08 2.78 -3.25
CA THR A 359 0.94 3.59 -2.04
C THR A 359 -0.23 3.07 -1.20
N GLU A 360 -0.19 3.30 0.11
CA GLU A 360 -1.33 3.08 1.01
C GLU A 360 -2.27 4.30 1.01
N HIS A 361 -1.84 5.42 0.43
CA HIS A 361 -2.56 6.71 0.41
C HIS A 361 -3.27 6.92 -0.93
N TYR A 362 -4.59 6.72 -1.00
CA TYR A 362 -5.34 6.90 -2.24
C TYR A 362 -5.14 8.29 -2.85
N THR A 363 -5.05 9.35 -2.04
CA THR A 363 -4.88 10.73 -2.53
C THR A 363 -3.60 10.93 -3.33
N VAL A 364 -2.52 10.21 -2.99
CA VAL A 364 -1.25 10.23 -3.73
C VAL A 364 -1.42 9.55 -5.09
N MET A 365 -2.03 8.37 -5.14
CA MET A 365 -2.33 7.70 -6.42
C MET A 365 -3.26 8.56 -7.28
N GLN A 366 -4.31 9.13 -6.68
CA GLN A 366 -5.27 10.01 -7.34
C GLN A 366 -4.58 11.18 -8.02
N ALA A 367 -3.69 11.88 -7.32
CA ALA A 367 -2.96 13.02 -7.85
C ALA A 367 -2.04 12.65 -9.04
N ILE A 368 -1.58 11.40 -9.12
CA ILE A 368 -0.71 10.91 -10.21
C ILE A 368 -1.53 10.49 -11.43
N LEU A 369 -2.65 9.80 -11.21
CA LEU A 369 -3.41 9.12 -12.27
C LEU A 369 -4.60 9.96 -12.79
N SER A 370 -5.04 10.97 -12.05
CA SER A 370 -6.28 11.70 -12.29
C SER A 370 -6.16 13.19 -11.96
N ASP A 371 -7.14 13.99 -12.42
CA ASP A 371 -7.35 15.38 -12.03
C ASP A 371 -8.55 15.58 -11.10
N GLN A 372 -9.15 14.50 -10.60
CA GLN A 372 -10.23 14.55 -9.62
C GLN A 372 -9.69 15.04 -8.26
N ALA A 373 -10.46 15.86 -7.54
CA ALA A 373 -10.07 16.35 -6.22
C ALA A 373 -10.28 15.30 -5.11
N TYR A 374 -11.24 14.42 -5.29
CA TYR A 374 -11.60 13.32 -4.39
C TYR A 374 -12.34 12.23 -5.20
N PRO A 375 -12.44 10.98 -4.69
CA PRO A 375 -13.25 9.94 -5.32
C PRO A 375 -14.68 10.41 -5.66
N GLY A 376 -15.08 10.28 -6.92
CA GLY A 376 -16.40 10.71 -7.39
C GLY A 376 -16.55 12.20 -7.70
N ASP A 377 -15.47 13.00 -7.68
CA ASP A 377 -15.50 14.40 -8.11
C ASP A 377 -15.82 14.52 -9.62
N THR A 378 -17.10 14.76 -9.91
CA THR A 378 -17.61 14.94 -11.28
C THR A 378 -17.03 16.14 -12.06
N SER A 379 -16.20 16.98 -11.43
CA SER A 379 -15.55 18.11 -12.09
C SER A 379 -14.22 17.75 -12.78
N GLY A 380 -13.58 16.65 -12.39
CA GLY A 380 -12.37 16.12 -13.02
C GLY A 380 -12.61 15.58 -14.43
N TYR A 381 -11.68 15.82 -15.36
CA TYR A 381 -11.76 15.33 -16.74
C TYR A 381 -11.47 13.83 -16.87
N TYR A 382 -10.57 13.31 -16.05
CA TYR A 382 -10.16 11.91 -16.00
C TYR A 382 -10.51 11.36 -14.63
N GLN A 383 -11.60 10.63 -14.54
CA GLN A 383 -12.00 9.94 -13.31
C GLN A 383 -11.18 8.67 -13.15
N LEU A 384 -10.90 8.27 -11.92
CA LEU A 384 -10.42 6.92 -11.66
C LEU A 384 -11.58 5.93 -11.67
N ASP A 385 -11.29 4.74 -12.19
CA ASP A 385 -12.20 3.60 -12.10
C ASP A 385 -12.14 2.94 -10.71
N ASP A 386 -13.05 3.36 -9.83
CA ASP A 386 -13.25 2.77 -8.52
C ASP A 386 -14.24 1.57 -8.54
N ASP A 387 -14.73 1.16 -9.71
CA ASP A 387 -15.66 0.02 -9.86
C ASP A 387 -14.88 -1.28 -10.07
N LEU A 388 -14.24 -1.75 -9.00
CA LEU A 388 -13.25 -2.83 -9.03
C LEU A 388 -13.89 -4.22 -9.20
N TRP A 389 -13.14 -5.13 -9.83
CA TRP A 389 -13.45 -6.57 -9.92
C TRP A 389 -12.26 -7.43 -9.49
N ILE A 390 -12.52 -8.67 -9.08
CA ILE A 390 -11.51 -9.55 -8.51
C ILE A 390 -10.70 -10.28 -9.59
N VAL A 391 -9.39 -10.35 -9.39
CA VAL A 391 -8.49 -11.31 -10.02
C VAL A 391 -8.16 -12.38 -9.00
N ASP A 392 -8.69 -13.56 -9.26
CA ASP A 392 -8.49 -14.75 -8.43
C ASP A 392 -8.22 -15.99 -9.31
N TYR A 393 -7.02 -16.54 -9.25
CA TYR A 393 -6.62 -17.73 -10.00
C TYR A 393 -6.14 -18.79 -9.01
N ARG A 394 -6.42 -20.06 -9.31
CA ARG A 394 -6.04 -21.17 -8.43
C ARG A 394 -4.53 -21.28 -8.26
N THR A 395 -4.08 -21.22 -7.01
CA THR A 395 -2.68 -21.45 -6.62
C THR A 395 -2.54 -22.64 -5.66
N GLY A 396 -1.32 -23.16 -5.57
CA GLY A 396 -0.93 -24.09 -4.51
C GLY A 396 -0.30 -23.35 -3.32
N ASP A 397 0.04 -24.09 -2.26
CA ASP A 397 0.66 -23.55 -1.05
C ASP A 397 1.98 -22.78 -1.29
N ASP A 398 2.63 -23.00 -2.44
CA ASP A 398 3.84 -22.31 -2.86
C ASP A 398 3.58 -21.03 -3.69
N GLY A 399 2.33 -20.61 -3.81
CA GLY A 399 1.88 -19.46 -4.59
C GLY A 399 1.97 -19.65 -6.10
N MET A 400 2.16 -20.89 -6.58
CA MET A 400 2.29 -21.20 -7.99
C MET A 400 0.96 -21.70 -8.60
N PRO A 401 0.69 -21.43 -9.89
CA PRO A 401 -0.56 -21.84 -10.53
C PRO A 401 -0.79 -23.36 -10.48
N VAL A 402 -2.02 -23.76 -10.18
CA VAL A 402 -2.45 -25.17 -10.18
C VAL A 402 -3.67 -25.40 -11.08
N ASP A 403 -3.89 -26.66 -11.47
CA ASP A 403 -5.08 -27.07 -12.22
C ASP A 403 -6.28 -27.33 -11.29
N GLU A 404 -7.44 -27.66 -11.86
CA GLU A 404 -8.66 -27.98 -11.08
C GLU A 404 -8.46 -29.12 -10.07
N ALA A 405 -7.44 -29.95 -10.26
CA ALA A 405 -7.10 -31.07 -9.39
C ALA A 405 -5.93 -30.77 -8.43
N GLY A 406 -5.48 -29.51 -8.35
CA GLY A 406 -4.40 -29.06 -7.46
C GLY A 406 -3.00 -29.47 -7.92
N ASN A 407 -2.80 -29.85 -9.19
CA ASN A 407 -1.47 -30.16 -9.72
C ASN A 407 -0.83 -28.92 -10.34
N PRO A 408 0.51 -28.77 -10.30
CA PRO A 408 1.19 -27.66 -10.93
C PRO A 408 0.76 -27.47 -12.39
N SER A 409 0.33 -26.26 -12.72
CA SER A 409 -0.24 -25.91 -14.02
C SER A 409 0.67 -24.94 -14.77
N SER A 410 0.72 -25.09 -16.09
CA SER A 410 1.36 -24.12 -16.98
C SER A 410 0.38 -23.08 -17.54
N SER A 411 -0.86 -23.06 -17.05
CA SER A 411 -1.92 -22.13 -17.44
C SER A 411 -2.65 -21.66 -16.19
N LEU A 412 -3.04 -20.39 -16.18
CA LEU A 412 -3.95 -19.87 -15.17
C LEU A 412 -5.32 -20.52 -15.32
N VAL A 413 -5.95 -20.81 -14.19
CA VAL A 413 -7.29 -21.37 -14.07
C VAL A 413 -8.04 -20.49 -13.08
N ASP A 414 -9.13 -19.91 -13.56
CA ASP A 414 -10.01 -19.05 -12.76
C ASP A 414 -10.46 -19.77 -11.49
N ASP A 415 -10.43 -19.06 -10.36
CA ASP A 415 -11.09 -19.51 -9.14
C ASP A 415 -12.46 -18.86 -8.96
N ALA A 416 -13.17 -19.19 -7.88
CA ALA A 416 -14.59 -18.92 -7.69
C ALA A 416 -14.97 -17.44 -7.85
N MET A 417 -14.09 -16.50 -7.46
CA MET A 417 -14.36 -15.07 -7.48
C MET A 417 -13.78 -14.35 -8.72
N HIS A 418 -13.11 -15.07 -9.63
CA HIS A 418 -12.45 -14.44 -10.78
C HIS A 418 -13.43 -13.66 -11.66
N GLY A 419 -13.18 -12.37 -11.84
CA GLY A 419 -14.00 -11.47 -12.67
C GLY A 419 -15.24 -10.90 -11.97
N PHE A 420 -15.47 -11.21 -10.70
CA PHE A 420 -16.63 -10.73 -9.96
C PHE A 420 -16.40 -9.30 -9.43
N TYR A 421 -17.41 -8.44 -9.55
CA TYR A 421 -17.34 -7.06 -9.10
C TYR A 421 -17.43 -6.97 -7.57
N VAL A 422 -16.50 -6.22 -6.96
CA VAL A 422 -16.38 -6.03 -5.51
C VAL A 422 -17.69 -5.53 -4.90
N LYS A 423 -18.34 -4.58 -5.57
CA LYS A 423 -19.63 -4.04 -5.10
C LYS A 423 -20.70 -5.13 -4.96
N GLU A 424 -20.75 -6.07 -5.88
CA GLU A 424 -21.74 -7.13 -5.86
C GLU A 424 -21.42 -8.16 -4.77
N LEU A 425 -20.13 -8.43 -4.55
CA LEU A 425 -19.60 -9.27 -3.47
C LEU A 425 -19.95 -8.69 -2.09
N ILE A 426 -19.66 -7.41 -1.85
CA ILE A 426 -20.01 -6.74 -0.58
C ILE A 426 -21.53 -6.75 -0.36
N GLY A 427 -22.31 -6.47 -1.40
CA GLY A 427 -23.76 -6.57 -1.28
C GLY A 427 -24.27 -7.98 -0.95
N ALA A 428 -23.50 -9.04 -1.20
CA ALA A 428 -23.89 -10.40 -0.83
C ALA A 428 -23.59 -10.69 0.66
N LEU A 429 -22.54 -10.08 1.23
CA LEU A 429 -22.34 -10.03 2.69
C LEU A 429 -23.45 -9.23 3.39
N GLU A 430 -23.85 -8.09 2.81
CA GLU A 430 -25.01 -7.32 3.30
C GLU A 430 -26.28 -8.18 3.32
N ASP A 431 -26.53 -8.95 2.26
CA ASP A 431 -27.65 -9.89 2.19
C ASP A 431 -27.55 -10.96 3.29
N ALA A 432 -26.35 -11.50 3.56
CA ALA A 432 -26.11 -12.54 4.57
C ALA A 432 -26.58 -12.12 5.97
N GLY A 433 -26.36 -10.86 6.36
CA GLY A 433 -26.82 -10.28 7.63
C GLY A 433 -28.34 -10.39 7.86
N GLY A 434 -29.13 -10.60 6.80
CA GLY A 434 -30.57 -10.80 6.87
C GLY A 434 -31.04 -12.24 7.13
N TYR A 435 -30.15 -13.24 7.06
CA TYR A 435 -30.53 -14.65 7.07
C TYR A 435 -29.78 -15.44 8.16
N THR A 436 -30.46 -16.38 8.81
CA THR A 436 -29.89 -17.24 9.88
C THR A 436 -29.65 -18.68 9.43
N ALA A 437 -29.85 -18.94 8.14
CA ALA A 437 -29.66 -20.23 7.50
C ALA A 437 -29.39 -20.01 6.00
N PRO A 438 -28.66 -20.93 5.34
CA PRO A 438 -28.35 -20.81 3.92
C PRO A 438 -29.59 -20.48 3.09
N THR A 439 -29.57 -19.31 2.46
CA THR A 439 -30.67 -18.82 1.64
C THR A 439 -30.16 -18.64 0.22
N GLU A 440 -30.76 -19.39 -0.70
CA GLU A 440 -30.46 -19.29 -2.13
C GLU A 440 -30.91 -17.93 -2.68
N LEU A 441 -29.95 -17.20 -3.23
CA LEU A 441 -30.11 -15.88 -3.82
C LEU A 441 -29.45 -15.85 -5.20
N TRP A 442 -29.69 -14.77 -5.93
CA TRP A 442 -29.25 -14.61 -7.32
C TRP A 442 -28.69 -13.20 -7.49
N LYS A 443 -27.47 -13.10 -8.02
CA LYS A 443 -26.80 -11.84 -8.30
C LYS A 443 -25.89 -12.01 -9.51
N ASP A 444 -25.90 -11.04 -10.40
CA ASP A 444 -25.04 -10.99 -11.58
C ASP A 444 -23.67 -10.44 -11.13
N PHE A 445 -22.79 -11.31 -10.61
CA PHE A 445 -21.54 -10.87 -9.98
C PHE A 445 -20.53 -10.34 -11.01
N ASP A 446 -20.47 -10.96 -12.19
CA ASP A 446 -19.56 -10.58 -13.29
C ASP A 446 -20.18 -9.59 -14.29
N ARG A 447 -21.46 -9.25 -14.10
CA ARG A 447 -22.25 -8.32 -14.93
C ARG A 447 -22.34 -8.77 -16.40
N ASP A 448 -22.32 -10.07 -16.65
CA ASP A 448 -22.51 -10.64 -18.00
C ASP A 448 -23.98 -10.63 -18.46
N GLY A 449 -24.90 -10.29 -17.55
CA GLY A 449 -26.34 -10.28 -17.75
C GLY A 449 -27.05 -11.58 -17.35
N THR A 450 -26.33 -12.49 -16.69
CA THR A 450 -26.82 -13.76 -16.14
C THR A 450 -26.60 -13.76 -14.64
N ASP A 451 -27.68 -13.88 -13.87
CA ASP A 451 -27.52 -14.01 -12.41
C ASP A 451 -26.83 -15.34 -12.05
N ASP A 452 -25.83 -15.25 -11.19
CA ASP A 452 -25.17 -16.37 -10.54
C ASP A 452 -25.94 -16.79 -9.28
N LEU A 453 -25.97 -18.10 -9.04
CA LEU A 453 -26.52 -18.65 -7.81
C LEU A 453 -25.51 -18.48 -6.68
N TYR A 454 -25.96 -18.04 -5.52
CA TYR A 454 -25.17 -18.09 -4.28
C TYR A 454 -26.08 -18.37 -3.07
N ALA A 455 -25.48 -18.74 -1.96
CA ALA A 455 -26.12 -18.77 -0.66
C ALA A 455 -25.47 -17.75 0.28
N ALA A 456 -26.28 -17.00 1.02
CA ALA A 456 -25.82 -16.04 2.00
C ALA A 456 -26.56 -16.22 3.32
N TYR A 457 -25.83 -16.18 4.42
CA TYR A 457 -26.35 -16.42 5.77
C TYR A 457 -25.36 -16.05 6.87
N MET A 458 -25.88 -15.79 8.06
CA MET A 458 -25.10 -15.75 9.29
C MET A 458 -24.83 -17.18 9.77
N THR A 459 -23.57 -17.49 10.11
CA THR A 459 -23.21 -18.79 10.67
C THR A 459 -22.10 -18.68 11.69
N ASP A 460 -22.06 -19.68 12.57
CA ASP A 460 -21.00 -19.81 13.57
C ASP A 460 -19.77 -20.43 12.90
N MET A 461 -18.70 -19.66 12.73
CA MET A 461 -17.42 -20.10 12.18
C MET A 461 -16.31 -19.96 13.21
N GLU A 462 -15.35 -20.89 13.18
CA GLU A 462 -14.12 -20.73 13.95
C GLU A 462 -13.18 -19.82 13.17
N ILE A 463 -12.99 -18.61 13.69
CA ILE A 463 -12.04 -17.61 13.19
C ILE A 463 -11.03 -17.42 14.30
N ASP A 464 -9.77 -17.66 13.99
CA ASP A 464 -8.62 -17.59 14.92
C ASP A 464 -8.89 -18.26 16.27
N GLY A 465 -9.43 -19.48 16.22
CA GLY A 465 -9.65 -20.32 17.40
C GLY A 465 -10.95 -20.06 18.18
N VAL A 466 -11.81 -19.13 17.74
CA VAL A 466 -13.08 -18.82 18.43
C VAL A 466 -14.27 -18.90 17.48
N THR A 467 -15.36 -19.45 18.00
CA THR A 467 -16.63 -19.51 17.26
C THR A 467 -17.34 -18.17 17.25
N ARG A 468 -17.44 -17.55 16.06
CA ARG A 468 -18.10 -16.26 15.81
C ARG A 468 -19.28 -16.40 14.87
N ASN A 469 -20.35 -15.67 15.15
CA ASN A 469 -21.50 -15.59 14.25
C ASN A 469 -21.25 -14.50 13.20
N VAL A 470 -20.87 -14.91 12.00
CA VAL A 470 -20.39 -14.02 10.93
C VAL A 470 -21.23 -14.16 9.66
N ALA A 471 -21.22 -13.11 8.85
CA ALA A 471 -21.79 -13.12 7.52
C ALA A 471 -20.91 -13.97 6.60
N VAL A 472 -21.50 -14.92 5.87
CA VAL A 472 -20.78 -15.78 4.92
C VAL A 472 -21.48 -15.83 3.57
N VAL A 473 -20.68 -16.04 2.53
CA VAL A 473 -21.15 -16.22 1.16
C VAL A 473 -20.57 -17.51 0.57
N ASP A 474 -21.46 -18.33 0.00
CA ASP A 474 -21.18 -19.57 -0.74
C ASP A 474 -21.65 -19.37 -2.18
N ILE A 475 -20.71 -19.02 -3.06
CA ILE A 475 -20.87 -18.84 -4.49
C ILE A 475 -21.12 -20.21 -5.14
N GLY A 476 -22.14 -20.27 -5.98
CA GLY A 476 -22.58 -21.53 -6.60
C GLY A 476 -23.45 -22.40 -5.69
N ASN A 477 -23.55 -22.08 -4.38
CA ASN A 477 -24.29 -22.85 -3.38
C ASN A 477 -23.87 -24.33 -3.40
N ASP A 478 -22.56 -24.55 -3.36
CA ASP A 478 -21.96 -25.88 -3.45
C ASP A 478 -21.61 -26.48 -2.08
N GLY A 479 -21.77 -25.69 -1.01
CA GLY A 479 -21.49 -26.04 0.37
C GLY A 479 -20.11 -25.58 0.85
N THR A 480 -19.33 -24.90 0.01
CA THR A 480 -18.04 -24.28 0.34
C THR A 480 -18.25 -22.79 0.55
N ILE A 481 -17.68 -22.24 1.61
CA ILE A 481 -17.71 -20.78 1.84
C ILE A 481 -16.52 -20.18 1.09
N ASP A 482 -16.78 -19.23 0.20
CA ASP A 482 -15.75 -18.57 -0.60
C ASP A 482 -15.15 -17.37 0.15
N TYR A 483 -15.99 -16.57 0.80
CA TYR A 483 -15.58 -15.42 1.61
C TYR A 483 -16.60 -15.09 2.71
N TYR A 484 -16.17 -14.32 3.69
CA TYR A 484 -16.91 -14.01 4.91
C TYR A 484 -16.42 -12.70 5.54
N ASP A 485 -17.22 -12.15 6.45
CA ASP A 485 -16.84 -11.01 7.29
C ASP A 485 -15.70 -11.41 8.23
N GLY A 486 -14.50 -10.97 7.85
CA GLY A 486 -13.23 -11.31 8.49
C GLY A 486 -12.81 -10.32 9.58
N ASN A 487 -13.63 -9.28 9.83
CA ASN A 487 -13.47 -8.33 10.93
C ASN A 487 -12.22 -7.43 10.89
N LEU A 488 -11.51 -7.37 9.76
CA LEU A 488 -10.44 -6.40 9.55
C LEU A 488 -10.94 -4.94 9.57
N ASN A 489 -12.21 -4.71 9.26
CA ASN A 489 -12.92 -3.43 9.38
C ASN A 489 -13.99 -3.44 10.50
N GLY A 490 -13.94 -4.45 11.38
CA GLY A 490 -14.93 -4.71 12.43
C GLY A 490 -16.16 -5.49 11.95
N PHE A 491 -16.56 -6.50 12.72
CA PHE A 491 -17.75 -7.31 12.42
C PHE A 491 -19.01 -6.48 12.15
N GLY A 492 -19.74 -6.84 11.10
CA GLY A 492 -20.97 -6.17 10.67
C GLY A 492 -20.75 -4.89 9.87
N THR A 493 -19.49 -4.49 9.67
CA THR A 493 -19.07 -3.57 8.62
C THR A 493 -18.58 -4.43 7.45
N TYR A 494 -19.06 -4.19 6.24
CA TYR A 494 -18.68 -4.97 5.07
C TYR A 494 -17.92 -4.10 4.09
N GLY A 495 -16.75 -4.56 3.63
CA GLY A 495 -15.88 -3.78 2.77
C GLY A 495 -14.90 -4.65 1.99
N LEU A 496 -14.01 -3.99 1.26
CA LEU A 496 -13.01 -4.65 0.43
C LEU A 496 -12.07 -5.57 1.24
N ALA A 497 -11.81 -5.23 2.51
CA ALA A 497 -11.00 -6.04 3.42
C ALA A 497 -11.64 -7.40 3.77
N ASP A 498 -12.96 -7.56 3.64
CA ASP A 498 -13.65 -8.85 3.85
C ASP A 498 -13.65 -9.74 2.60
N VAL A 499 -13.35 -9.13 1.44
CA VAL A 499 -13.36 -9.81 0.15
C VAL A 499 -11.97 -10.29 -0.23
N LEU A 500 -10.94 -9.55 0.15
CA LEU A 500 -9.54 -9.87 -0.13
C LEU A 500 -8.90 -10.59 1.06
N LYS A 501 -8.06 -11.58 0.77
CA LYS A 501 -7.10 -12.06 1.77
C LYS A 501 -5.81 -11.24 1.73
N PRO A 502 -5.05 -11.18 2.83
CA PRO A 502 -3.73 -10.56 2.84
C PRO A 502 -2.84 -11.11 1.73
N ASN A 503 -2.38 -10.22 0.86
CA ASN A 503 -1.59 -10.57 -0.31
C ASN A 503 -0.60 -9.46 -0.70
N GLU A 504 0.62 -9.58 -0.22
CA GLU A 504 1.73 -8.74 -0.68
C GLU A 504 2.57 -9.38 -1.79
N SER A 505 2.30 -10.65 -2.10
CA SER A 505 3.26 -11.50 -2.79
C SER A 505 2.82 -11.97 -4.16
N SER A 506 1.56 -12.36 -4.28
CA SER A 506 0.95 -12.89 -5.48
C SER A 506 0.49 -11.75 -6.40
N ILE A 507 0.41 -12.07 -7.68
CA ILE A 507 -0.06 -11.17 -8.75
C ILE A 507 -1.22 -11.79 -9.52
N ILE A 508 -1.68 -12.97 -9.08
CA ILE A 508 -2.66 -13.80 -9.77
C ILE A 508 -3.87 -14.13 -8.90
N GLU A 509 -3.83 -13.84 -7.60
CA GLU A 509 -4.97 -14.07 -6.69
C GLU A 509 -5.12 -12.92 -5.71
N ASP A 510 -6.29 -12.80 -5.08
CA ASP A 510 -6.57 -11.81 -4.03
C ASP A 510 -6.19 -10.37 -4.44
N ILE A 511 -6.63 -9.94 -5.63
CA ILE A 511 -6.43 -8.57 -6.13
C ILE A 511 -7.75 -8.01 -6.64
N ALA A 512 -8.13 -6.83 -6.16
CA ALA A 512 -9.20 -6.05 -6.77
C ALA A 512 -8.62 -5.13 -7.85
N VAL A 513 -9.16 -5.14 -9.05
CA VAL A 513 -8.58 -4.45 -10.22
C VAL A 513 -9.66 -3.59 -10.87
N GLY A 514 -9.30 -2.37 -11.26
CA GLY A 514 -10.09 -1.50 -12.11
C GLY A 514 -9.36 -1.20 -13.42
N ASP A 515 -9.89 -0.26 -14.19
CA ASP A 515 -9.28 0.20 -15.42
C ASP A 515 -8.00 1.05 -15.21
N ASP A 516 -7.81 1.62 -14.02
CA ASP A 516 -6.69 2.54 -13.76
C ASP A 516 -5.66 2.00 -12.76
N TYR A 517 -6.11 1.23 -11.77
CA TYR A 517 -5.27 0.72 -10.69
C TYR A 517 -5.73 -0.66 -10.21
N SER A 518 -4.99 -1.24 -9.26
CA SER A 518 -5.41 -2.40 -8.50
C SER A 518 -5.17 -2.20 -7.00
N VAL A 519 -5.81 -3.02 -6.18
CA VAL A 519 -5.76 -2.99 -4.72
C VAL A 519 -5.50 -4.40 -4.22
N THR A 520 -4.61 -4.50 -3.25
CA THR A 520 -4.41 -5.70 -2.44
C THR A 520 -4.54 -5.34 -0.98
N LEU A 521 -4.92 -6.31 -0.17
CA LEU A 521 -4.89 -6.19 1.27
C LEU A 521 -3.50 -6.57 1.81
N LYS A 522 -2.98 -5.82 2.78
CA LYS A 522 -1.76 -6.16 3.51
C LYS A 522 -2.07 -7.06 4.71
N ASP A 523 -1.04 -7.60 5.35
CA ASP A 523 -1.16 -8.36 6.59
C ASP A 523 -1.69 -7.51 7.76
N ASP A 524 -1.33 -6.22 7.80
CA ASP A 524 -1.84 -5.22 8.76
C ASP A 524 -3.27 -4.70 8.47
N GLY A 525 -4.01 -5.35 7.56
CA GLY A 525 -5.38 -4.98 7.18
C GLY A 525 -5.49 -3.72 6.32
N LYS A 526 -4.40 -3.02 6.01
CA LYS A 526 -4.44 -1.82 5.14
C LYS A 526 -4.52 -2.18 3.67
N LEU A 527 -5.16 -1.30 2.92
CA LEU A 527 -5.25 -1.41 1.47
C LEU A 527 -3.98 -0.81 0.81
N LEU A 528 -3.41 -1.54 -0.15
CA LEU A 528 -2.30 -1.11 -0.96
C LEU A 528 -2.76 -0.91 -2.41
N TYR A 529 -2.78 0.35 -2.85
CA TYR A 529 -3.11 0.73 -4.23
C TYR A 529 -1.88 0.62 -5.13
N ARG A 530 -2.05 0.06 -6.33
CA ARG A 530 -0.98 -0.31 -7.28
C ARG A 530 -1.34 0.12 -8.70
N TRP A 531 -0.37 0.63 -9.45
CA TRP A 531 -0.54 1.01 -10.87
C TRP A 531 0.69 0.71 -11.74
N GLY A 532 1.58 -0.15 -11.25
CA GLY A 532 2.84 -0.54 -11.90
C GLY A 532 2.74 -1.72 -12.86
N ASN A 533 3.85 -2.05 -13.51
CA ASN A 533 4.01 -3.18 -14.43
C ASN A 533 5.16 -4.13 -14.05
N ALA A 534 5.76 -3.93 -12.87
CA ALA A 534 6.76 -4.81 -12.30
C ALA A 534 6.60 -4.90 -10.78
N VAL A 535 7.09 -5.99 -10.21
CA VAL A 535 7.23 -6.17 -8.76
C VAL A 535 8.70 -6.38 -8.43
N LYS A 536 9.16 -5.71 -7.38
CA LYS A 536 10.48 -5.94 -6.79
C LYS A 536 10.33 -6.85 -5.58
N ARG A 537 11.19 -7.86 -5.48
CA ARG A 537 11.28 -8.75 -4.32
C ARG A 537 12.70 -8.64 -3.78
N PRO A 538 12.91 -7.77 -2.77
CA PRO A 538 14.20 -7.73 -2.10
C PRO A 538 14.47 -9.08 -1.44
N ASN A 539 15.72 -9.50 -1.44
CA ASN A 539 16.17 -10.51 -0.48
C ASN A 539 16.39 -9.81 0.86
N ASP A 540 16.20 -10.56 1.93
CA ASP A 540 16.44 -10.07 3.29
C ASP A 540 17.63 -10.80 3.91
N MET A 541 18.51 -10.04 4.56
CA MET A 541 19.46 -10.57 5.53
C MET A 541 18.94 -10.22 6.92
N ARG A 542 18.58 -11.26 7.69
CA ARG A 542 18.02 -11.12 9.04
C ARG A 542 19.08 -11.40 10.09
N ILE A 543 19.12 -10.59 11.13
CA ILE A 543 20.01 -10.72 12.28
C ILE A 543 19.12 -10.81 13.52
N ASP A 544 19.35 -11.81 14.37
CA ASP A 544 18.66 -12.01 15.64
C ASP A 544 19.67 -11.79 16.78
N ALA A 545 19.39 -10.83 17.66
CA ALA A 545 20.22 -10.47 18.80
C ALA A 545 19.40 -10.42 20.09
N LYS A 546 20.06 -10.74 21.20
CA LYS A 546 19.43 -10.88 22.53
C LYS A 546 20.16 -10.01 23.53
N LEU A 547 19.42 -9.21 24.29
CA LEU A 547 19.94 -8.35 25.35
C LEU A 547 19.32 -8.75 26.68
N ASP A 548 20.15 -9.01 27.68
CA ASP A 548 19.70 -9.41 29.02
C ASP A 548 18.65 -8.42 29.58
N LEU A 549 17.60 -8.94 30.20
CA LEU A 549 16.63 -8.15 30.99
C LEU A 549 17.00 -8.13 32.48
N PRO A 550 16.43 -7.21 33.30
CA PRO A 550 16.69 -7.19 34.73
C PRO A 550 16.30 -8.51 35.41
N ASP A 551 17.24 -9.12 36.16
CA ASP A 551 17.02 -10.38 36.90
C ASP A 551 15.74 -10.34 37.77
N GLU A 552 15.42 -9.18 38.35
CA GLU A 552 14.22 -9.01 39.19
C GLU A 552 12.89 -9.17 38.44
N TRP A 553 12.86 -8.98 37.12
CA TRP A 553 11.64 -9.14 36.31
C TRP A 553 11.27 -10.61 36.11
N GLN A 554 12.25 -11.51 36.14
CA GLN A 554 12.07 -12.94 35.88
C GLN A 554 11.76 -13.77 37.14
N THR A 555 11.47 -13.11 38.28
CA THR A 555 11.23 -13.83 39.54
C THR A 555 9.79 -14.35 39.60
N ASP A 556 9.61 -15.66 39.43
CA ASP A 556 8.36 -16.40 39.65
C ASP A 556 8.59 -17.47 40.74
N ALA A 557 8.36 -17.11 42.01
CA ALA A 557 8.63 -18.01 43.14
C ALA A 557 7.54 -19.07 43.35
N ASP A 558 6.32 -18.86 42.87
CA ASP A 558 5.20 -19.77 43.06
C ASP A 558 4.93 -20.69 41.84
N GLY A 559 5.56 -20.40 40.71
CA GLY A 559 5.60 -21.20 39.49
C GLY A 559 4.30 -21.12 38.69
N ASP A 560 3.57 -20.02 38.80
CA ASP A 560 2.31 -19.80 38.08
C ASP A 560 2.49 -19.27 36.66
N GLY A 561 3.72 -18.93 36.28
CA GLY A 561 4.08 -18.40 34.96
C GLY A 561 4.05 -16.87 34.88
N PHE A 562 3.74 -16.18 35.96
CA PHE A 562 3.80 -14.72 36.06
C PHE A 562 4.93 -14.28 37.01
N ALA A 563 5.43 -13.07 36.81
CA ALA A 563 6.37 -12.49 37.74
C ALA A 563 5.67 -12.14 39.07
N ASP A 564 6.31 -12.46 40.19
CA ASP A 564 5.85 -12.09 41.54
C ASP A 564 5.72 -10.56 41.72
N VAL A 565 6.49 -9.81 40.91
CA VAL A 565 6.56 -8.35 40.94
C VAL A 565 6.44 -7.83 39.51
N LEU A 566 5.57 -6.85 39.33
CA LEU A 566 5.35 -6.19 38.06
C LEU A 566 5.99 -4.81 38.07
N PHE A 567 6.62 -4.41 36.97
CA PHE A 567 7.25 -3.11 36.81
C PHE A 567 6.62 -2.33 35.66
N ARG A 568 6.46 -1.02 35.84
CA ARG A 568 6.14 -0.06 34.79
C ARG A 568 7.44 0.49 34.24
N ILE A 569 7.63 0.38 32.94
CA ILE A 569 8.73 1.01 32.24
C ILE A 569 8.35 2.47 32.03
N THR A 570 9.15 3.38 32.58
CA THR A 570 8.92 4.83 32.54
C THR A 570 9.70 5.51 31.42
N ALA A 571 10.77 4.87 30.94
CA ALA A 571 11.49 5.22 29.73
C ALA A 571 12.28 4.00 29.25
N ALA A 572 12.30 3.76 27.93
CA ALA A 572 13.12 2.72 27.33
C ALA A 572 13.63 3.15 25.96
N GLU A 573 14.95 3.10 25.78
CA GLU A 573 15.63 3.45 24.54
C GLU A 573 16.47 2.26 24.03
N LEU A 574 16.32 1.94 22.74
CA LEU A 574 17.23 1.03 22.05
C LEU A 574 18.20 1.84 21.19
N VAL A 575 19.48 1.81 21.59
CA VAL A 575 20.58 2.51 20.92
C VAL A 575 21.32 1.54 20.01
N VAL A 576 21.41 1.83 18.72
CA VAL A 576 22.06 0.95 17.74
C VAL A 576 23.16 1.71 17.02
N ASN A 577 24.39 1.18 17.09
CA ASN A 577 25.54 1.73 16.39
C ASN A 577 25.74 1.01 15.06
N HIS A 578 25.72 1.77 13.96
CA HIS A 578 25.82 1.23 12.61
C HIS A 578 26.41 2.26 11.64
N THR A 579 26.52 1.93 10.35
CA THR A 579 26.76 2.94 9.31
C THR A 579 25.45 3.38 8.68
N VAL A 580 25.33 4.66 8.29
CA VAL A 580 24.18 5.18 7.54
C VAL A 580 23.89 4.27 6.34
N THR A 581 22.70 3.68 6.31
CA THR A 581 22.28 2.78 5.24
C THR A 581 21.86 3.59 4.02
N ASN A 582 21.87 2.97 2.84
CA ASN A 582 21.28 3.53 1.63
C ASN A 582 19.88 2.99 1.33
N ASN A 583 19.35 2.14 2.20
CA ASN A 583 18.01 1.59 2.08
C ASN A 583 17.14 2.05 3.26
N PRO A 584 16.13 2.89 3.02
CA PRO A 584 15.22 3.34 4.07
C PRO A 584 14.28 2.27 4.59
N ASN A 585 14.26 1.09 3.97
CA ASN A 585 13.46 -0.05 4.40
C ASN A 585 14.21 -1.01 5.33
N ASP A 586 15.46 -0.72 5.72
CA ASP A 586 16.17 -1.56 6.69
C ASP A 586 15.54 -1.40 8.08
N GLN A 587 14.98 -2.49 8.62
CA GLN A 587 14.13 -2.48 9.82
C GLN A 587 14.90 -2.87 11.08
N ILE A 588 14.43 -2.33 12.19
CA ILE A 588 14.72 -2.80 13.55
C ILE A 588 13.38 -3.27 14.11
N ARG A 589 13.30 -4.51 14.60
CA ARG A 589 12.10 -5.11 15.18
C ARG A 589 12.37 -5.62 16.60
N PRO A 590 12.22 -4.74 17.61
CA PRO A 590 12.13 -5.11 19.01
C PRO A 590 11.00 -6.12 19.25
N GLU A 591 11.29 -7.26 19.89
CA GLU A 591 10.34 -8.37 20.13
C GLU A 591 9.59 -8.83 18.86
N ASP A 592 10.23 -8.69 17.69
CA ASP A 592 9.63 -8.87 16.36
C ASP A 592 8.37 -8.01 16.07
N PHE A 593 8.10 -7.01 16.89
CA PHE A 593 7.06 -6.02 16.61
C PHE A 593 7.47 -5.10 15.45
N GLU A 594 6.47 -4.74 14.64
CA GLU A 594 6.54 -3.61 13.74
C GLU A 594 5.77 -2.44 14.35
N ASN A 595 6.34 -1.24 14.26
CA ASN A 595 5.74 -0.04 14.78
C ASN A 595 5.72 1.05 13.71
N GLU A 596 4.55 1.28 13.13
CA GLU A 596 4.31 2.34 12.16
C GLU A 596 3.78 3.63 12.82
N ALA A 597 3.56 3.65 14.15
CA ALA A 597 3.19 4.85 14.90
C ALA A 597 4.40 5.78 15.13
N ALA A 598 5.59 5.19 15.28
CA ALA A 598 6.84 5.93 15.31
C ALA A 598 7.15 6.46 13.91
N ILE A 599 6.90 7.75 13.67
CA ILE A 599 6.92 8.37 12.34
C ILE A 599 7.96 9.47 12.17
N GLY A 600 8.62 9.89 13.25
CA GLY A 600 9.58 10.99 13.29
C GLY A 600 8.94 12.37 13.07
N ILE A 601 9.75 13.34 12.66
CA ILE A 601 9.31 14.73 12.44
C ILE A 601 8.31 14.79 11.27
N LEU A 602 7.11 15.26 11.57
CA LEU A 602 6.02 15.50 10.62
C LEU A 602 6.15 16.86 9.91
N PRO A 603 5.41 17.06 8.80
CA PRO A 603 5.35 18.36 8.15
C PRO A 603 4.91 19.49 9.06
N SER A 604 5.61 20.62 8.97
CA SER A 604 5.32 21.78 9.78
C SER A 604 4.08 22.53 9.24
N TYR A 605 3.11 22.76 10.12
CA TYR A 605 1.82 23.35 9.73
C TYR A 605 1.30 24.40 10.73
N GLU A 606 0.44 25.29 10.23
CA GLU A 606 -0.47 26.10 11.04
C GLU A 606 -1.92 25.79 10.67
N VAL A 607 -2.84 26.03 11.61
CA VAL A 607 -4.28 25.82 11.38
C VAL A 607 -4.91 27.13 10.90
N ASP A 608 -5.52 27.09 9.73
CA ASP A 608 -6.18 28.25 9.12
C ASP A 608 -7.56 28.55 9.74
N ALA A 609 -8.24 29.58 9.23
CA ALA A 609 -9.55 29.99 9.75
C ALA A 609 -10.69 28.97 9.50
N ASN A 610 -10.48 28.01 8.61
CA ASN A 610 -11.43 26.93 8.30
C ASN A 610 -11.09 25.64 9.06
N GLY A 611 -9.99 25.61 9.82
CA GLY A 611 -9.50 24.41 10.50
C GLY A 611 -8.53 23.58 9.66
N ASN A 612 -8.22 24.00 8.43
CA ASN A 612 -7.31 23.28 7.54
C ASN A 612 -5.86 23.43 8.00
N TRP A 613 -5.05 22.42 7.74
CA TRP A 613 -3.61 22.49 8.03
C TRP A 613 -2.90 23.01 6.79
N VAL A 614 -2.12 24.07 6.97
CA VAL A 614 -1.40 24.71 5.87
C VAL A 614 0.09 24.83 6.18
N SER A 615 0.93 24.69 5.16
CA SER A 615 2.39 24.79 5.30
C SER A 615 2.81 26.16 5.84
N ILE A 616 3.76 26.17 6.78
CA ILE A 616 4.24 27.42 7.40
C ILE A 616 5.32 28.14 6.59
N ASN A 617 5.98 27.47 5.65
CA ASN A 617 7.04 28.03 4.80
C ASN A 617 6.93 27.49 3.36
N ASP A 618 7.79 28.05 2.49
CA ASP A 618 7.99 27.57 1.13
C ASP A 618 8.86 26.29 1.15
N TYR A 619 8.35 25.22 0.57
CA TYR A 619 9.03 23.91 0.46
C TYR A 619 8.87 23.31 -0.93
N TYR A 620 9.40 22.11 -1.10
CA TYR A 620 9.27 21.33 -2.32
C TYR A 620 8.75 19.93 -2.02
N ALA A 621 7.97 19.37 -2.94
CA ALA A 621 7.68 17.95 -2.95
C ALA A 621 8.88 17.15 -3.50
N GLY A 622 8.93 15.85 -3.22
CA GLY A 622 10.02 14.96 -3.65
C GLY A 622 10.20 14.87 -5.17
N ASP A 623 9.18 15.19 -5.96
CA ASP A 623 9.23 15.27 -7.43
C ASP A 623 9.74 16.62 -7.96
N GLY A 624 9.97 17.60 -7.06
CA GLY A 624 10.38 18.97 -7.37
C GLY A 624 9.24 19.97 -7.55
N THR A 625 8.00 19.58 -7.27
CA THR A 625 6.86 20.51 -7.24
C THR A 625 7.06 21.54 -6.13
N PHE A 626 6.93 22.83 -6.46
CA PHE A 626 7.05 23.90 -5.48
C PHE A 626 5.77 24.05 -4.65
N LEU A 627 5.89 23.95 -3.33
CA LEU A 627 4.81 24.07 -2.36
C LEU A 627 4.98 25.41 -1.61
N PRO A 628 4.31 26.50 -2.04
CA PRO A 628 4.41 27.78 -1.36
C PRO A 628 3.84 27.72 0.06
N MET A 629 4.26 28.64 0.93
CA MET A 629 3.62 28.90 2.23
C MET A 629 2.10 29.04 2.07
N GLY A 630 1.34 28.36 2.93
CA GLY A 630 -0.11 28.29 2.87
C GLY A 630 -0.65 27.17 1.96
N THR A 631 0.20 26.24 1.52
CA THR A 631 -0.26 25.03 0.80
C THR A 631 -1.07 24.16 1.76
N ILE A 632 -2.26 23.72 1.33
CA ILE A 632 -3.14 22.90 2.16
C ILE A 632 -2.58 21.47 2.22
N LEU A 633 -2.17 21.07 3.42
CA LEU A 633 -1.70 19.72 3.73
C LEU A 633 -2.84 18.83 4.23
N ARG A 634 -3.85 19.42 4.87
CA ARG A 634 -5.07 18.74 5.32
C ARG A 634 -6.29 19.62 5.10
N ASP A 635 -7.30 19.09 4.41
CA ASP A 635 -8.57 19.73 4.12
C ASP A 635 -9.73 18.89 4.68
N PHE A 636 -10.32 19.35 5.79
CA PHE A 636 -11.42 18.65 6.43
C PHE A 636 -12.69 18.58 5.58
N SER A 637 -12.83 19.44 4.56
CA SER A 637 -13.99 19.38 3.66
C SER A 637 -13.97 18.17 2.73
N LEU A 638 -12.82 17.50 2.57
CA LEU A 638 -12.71 16.28 1.77
C LEU A 638 -13.39 15.07 2.45
N ILE A 639 -13.44 15.05 3.78
CA ILE A 639 -14.07 13.97 4.55
C ILE A 639 -15.57 13.86 4.20
N ASP A 640 -16.27 14.99 4.16
CA ASP A 640 -17.67 15.04 3.74
C ASP A 640 -17.84 14.80 2.23
N ALA A 641 -16.81 15.05 1.42
CA ALA A 641 -16.89 14.98 -0.03
C ALA A 641 -16.81 13.54 -0.57
N VAL A 642 -16.13 12.64 0.17
CA VAL A 642 -15.98 11.23 -0.21
C VAL A 642 -17.18 10.36 0.16
N ASP A 643 -18.04 10.84 1.07
CA ASP A 643 -19.25 10.14 1.53
C ASP A 643 -20.17 9.76 0.35
N GLY A 644 -20.52 8.50 0.26
CA GLY A 644 -21.36 7.92 -0.80
C GLY A 644 -20.67 7.78 -2.16
N SER A 645 -19.35 7.97 -2.25
CA SER A 645 -18.57 7.63 -3.45
C SER A 645 -18.59 6.11 -3.71
N MET A 646 -18.17 5.67 -4.90
CA MET A 646 -18.03 4.23 -5.16
C MET A 646 -17.02 3.60 -4.20
N LEU A 647 -15.90 4.29 -3.99
CA LEU A 647 -14.83 3.85 -3.09
C LEU A 647 -15.33 3.70 -1.65
N ASP A 648 -16.15 4.63 -1.15
CA ASP A 648 -16.84 4.52 0.14
C ASP A 648 -17.80 3.34 0.18
N THR A 649 -18.63 3.17 -0.85
CA THR A 649 -19.61 2.07 -0.93
C THR A 649 -18.95 0.69 -0.87
N ILE A 650 -17.72 0.55 -1.36
CA ILE A 650 -16.99 -0.72 -1.32
C ILE A 650 -16.06 -0.86 -0.11
N GLY A 651 -16.13 0.05 0.87
CA GLY A 651 -15.22 0.04 2.03
C GLY A 651 -13.75 0.19 1.62
N GLY A 652 -13.49 0.94 0.54
CA GLY A 652 -12.18 1.15 -0.04
C GLY A 652 -11.53 2.48 0.32
N LEU A 653 -12.09 3.24 1.27
CA LEU A 653 -11.50 4.50 1.73
C LEU A 653 -10.25 4.23 2.57
N SER A 654 -9.13 4.83 2.18
CA SER A 654 -7.90 4.84 2.97
C SER A 654 -7.93 5.92 4.05
N SER A 655 -7.06 5.78 5.06
CA SER A 655 -7.01 6.66 6.24
C SER A 655 -6.72 8.13 5.88
N ASP A 656 -6.00 8.39 4.79
CA ASP A 656 -5.76 9.73 4.27
C ASP A 656 -7.06 10.43 3.82
N LEU A 657 -7.98 9.70 3.19
CA LEU A 657 -9.29 10.23 2.79
C LEU A 657 -10.18 10.48 4.01
N LEU A 658 -10.23 9.54 4.95
CA LEU A 658 -10.98 9.68 6.21
C LEU A 658 -10.44 10.83 7.08
N GLY A 659 -9.13 11.06 7.03
CA GLY A 659 -8.46 12.16 7.72
C GLY A 659 -8.52 13.49 6.96
N GLY A 660 -8.86 13.51 5.67
CA GLY A 660 -8.80 14.70 4.82
C GLY A 660 -7.37 15.16 4.49
N PHE A 661 -6.38 14.28 4.52
CA PHE A 661 -5.00 14.60 4.14
C PHE A 661 -4.88 14.75 2.62
N THR A 662 -4.03 15.67 2.17
CA THR A 662 -3.78 15.90 0.74
C THR A 662 -2.49 15.21 0.30
N GLU A 663 -2.27 15.08 -1.01
CA GLU A 663 -1.01 14.56 -1.54
C GLU A 663 0.22 15.34 -1.02
N ALA A 664 0.10 16.66 -0.84
CA ALA A 664 1.18 17.51 -0.36
C ALA A 664 1.66 17.15 1.06
N TRP A 665 0.80 16.58 1.92
CA TRP A 665 1.20 16.08 3.24
C TRP A 665 2.20 14.92 3.14
N TYR A 666 2.00 14.03 2.18
CA TYR A 666 2.84 12.85 2.01
C TYR A 666 4.09 13.15 1.19
N THR A 667 4.01 14.08 0.23
CA THR A 667 5.08 14.30 -0.74
C THR A 667 6.00 15.49 -0.44
N THR A 668 5.65 16.35 0.54
CA THR A 668 6.54 17.43 0.98
C THR A 668 7.86 16.89 1.54
N MET A 669 8.98 17.56 1.21
CA MET A 669 10.30 17.29 1.79
C MET A 669 10.48 17.92 3.18
N ASP A 670 9.54 18.74 3.65
CA ASP A 670 9.51 19.26 5.02
C ASP A 670 9.09 18.15 5.99
N ARG A 671 9.97 17.21 6.26
CA ARG A 671 9.79 16.14 7.26
C ARG A 671 11.12 15.45 7.53
N GLU A 672 11.19 14.69 8.60
CA GLU A 672 12.37 13.88 8.91
C GLU A 672 11.95 12.58 9.62
N PRO A 673 11.64 11.51 8.86
CA PRO A 673 11.03 10.31 9.44
C PRO A 673 11.93 9.51 10.40
N PHE A 674 13.24 9.78 10.37
CA PHE A 674 14.25 9.06 11.13
C PHE A 674 14.83 9.89 12.27
N MET A 675 14.25 11.05 12.54
CA MET A 675 14.61 11.90 13.67
C MET A 675 13.42 12.01 14.61
N ALA A 676 13.69 11.95 15.90
CA ALA A 676 12.67 12.15 16.93
C ALA A 676 12.07 13.55 16.87
N ASP A 677 10.77 13.65 17.11
CA ASP A 677 10.12 14.90 17.53
C ASP A 677 10.11 14.93 19.06
N LEU A 678 10.64 16.00 19.64
CA LEU A 678 10.83 16.13 21.09
C LEU A 678 9.95 17.26 21.61
N THR A 679 9.58 17.16 22.89
CA THR A 679 8.91 18.24 23.63
C THR A 679 9.64 19.57 23.45
N GLU A 680 8.94 20.71 23.58
CA GLU A 680 9.54 22.05 23.41
C GLU A 680 10.80 22.28 24.31
N ASP A 681 10.89 21.60 25.46
CA ASP A 681 12.04 21.66 26.36
C ASP A 681 13.14 20.62 26.09
N GLY A 682 12.90 19.70 25.15
CA GLY A 682 13.83 18.65 24.70
C GLY A 682 14.10 17.57 25.74
N THR A 683 13.15 17.34 26.66
CA THR A 683 13.34 16.41 27.78
C THR A 683 12.60 15.09 27.63
N ALA A 684 11.63 15.01 26.71
CA ALA A 684 10.90 13.79 26.39
C ALA A 684 10.59 13.73 24.89
N TYR A 685 10.22 12.53 24.43
CA TYR A 685 9.69 12.31 23.09
C TYR A 685 8.26 12.84 23.01
N ASP A 686 7.97 13.66 22.00
CA ASP A 686 6.60 13.86 21.53
C ASP A 686 6.24 12.72 20.55
N ILE A 687 7.16 12.40 19.62
CA ILE A 687 7.07 11.25 18.70
C ILE A 687 8.49 10.70 18.48
N GLY A 688 8.68 9.39 18.56
CA GLY A 688 9.95 8.73 18.29
C GLY A 688 10.28 8.66 16.79
N PRO A 689 11.56 8.40 16.45
CA PRO A 689 11.93 8.13 15.06
C PRO A 689 11.40 6.76 14.63
N ARG A 690 11.20 6.58 13.32
CA ARG A 690 10.83 5.27 12.77
C ARG A 690 11.78 4.17 13.23
N TRP A 691 11.21 2.99 13.49
CA TRP A 691 11.95 1.78 13.88
C TRP A 691 12.72 1.17 12.68
N ARG A 692 13.74 1.91 12.23
CA ARG A 692 14.55 1.67 11.04
C ARG A 692 15.98 2.11 11.30
N LEU A 693 16.94 1.51 10.60
CA LEU A 693 18.32 2.02 10.59
C LEU A 693 18.35 3.34 9.81
N GLN A 694 19.05 4.36 10.34
CA GLN A 694 19.13 5.69 9.70
C GLN A 694 19.61 5.61 8.23
N PRO A 695 18.77 6.00 7.25
CA PRO A 695 19.14 6.05 5.84
C PRO A 695 19.47 7.47 5.36
N ASP A 696 19.98 7.57 4.11
CA ASP A 696 20.13 8.84 3.38
C ASP A 696 18.85 9.35 2.69
N LYS A 697 17.76 8.58 2.74
CA LYS A 697 16.53 8.82 1.97
C LYS A 697 15.28 8.74 2.83
N PHE A 698 14.22 9.44 2.45
CA PHE A 698 12.97 9.53 3.20
C PHE A 698 12.24 8.20 3.43
N GLY A 699 12.25 7.28 2.45
CA GLY A 699 11.57 5.98 2.60
C GLY A 699 10.24 5.86 1.89
N GLN A 700 9.24 5.27 2.56
CA GLN A 700 8.03 4.74 1.94
C GLN A 700 7.22 5.77 1.15
N ASP A 701 7.03 6.97 1.73
CA ASP A 701 6.24 8.06 1.14
C ASP A 701 7.01 8.79 0.03
N LEU A 702 8.32 8.95 0.21
CA LEU A 702 9.22 9.62 -0.73
C LEU A 702 10.35 8.68 -1.16
N PRO A 703 10.03 7.63 -1.93
CA PRO A 703 10.98 6.58 -2.27
C PRO A 703 12.09 7.15 -3.15
N SER A 704 13.34 6.81 -2.83
CA SER A 704 14.53 7.23 -3.57
C SER A 704 14.88 8.72 -3.49
N VAL A 705 14.13 9.54 -2.75
CA VAL A 705 14.47 10.95 -2.52
C VAL A 705 15.50 11.04 -1.39
N ILE A 706 16.65 11.66 -1.68
CA ILE A 706 17.70 11.92 -0.69
C ILE A 706 17.23 13.03 0.24
N ILE A 707 17.47 12.88 1.54
CA ILE A 707 17.12 13.87 2.55
C ILE A 707 18.11 15.05 2.46
N PRO A 708 17.66 16.28 2.12
CA PRO A 708 18.53 17.44 2.02
C PRO A 708 18.88 18.02 3.41
N GLN A 709 20.00 18.73 3.50
CA GLN A 709 20.29 19.58 4.67
C GLN A 709 19.28 20.72 4.83
N ASP A 710 18.70 21.20 3.73
CA ASP A 710 17.69 22.24 3.70
C ASP A 710 16.53 21.81 2.77
N PRO A 711 15.35 21.44 3.32
CA PRO A 711 14.21 21.00 2.52
C PRO A 711 13.51 22.14 1.75
N SER A 712 13.90 23.40 1.99
CA SER A 712 13.40 24.55 1.21
C SER A 712 14.12 24.75 -0.12
N GLU A 713 15.23 24.04 -0.35
CA GLU A 713 15.96 24.07 -1.62
C GLU A 713 15.37 23.08 -2.63
N ALA A 714 15.37 23.45 -3.91
CA ALA A 714 14.77 22.63 -4.96
C ALA A 714 15.58 21.34 -5.23
N PRO A 715 14.93 20.17 -5.38
CA PRO A 715 15.63 18.96 -5.77
C PRO A 715 16.13 19.02 -7.24
N PRO A 716 17.11 18.19 -7.64
CA PRO A 716 17.73 17.11 -6.86
C PRO A 716 18.80 17.63 -5.89
N VAL A 717 18.92 16.97 -4.74
CA VAL A 717 19.98 17.19 -3.75
C VAL A 717 21.34 16.96 -4.41
N ALA A 718 22.22 17.97 -4.41
CA ALA A 718 23.56 17.83 -4.97
C ALA A 718 24.52 17.19 -3.96
N ASN A 719 25.65 16.68 -4.47
CA ASN A 719 26.67 16.12 -3.59
C ASN A 719 27.23 17.18 -2.61
N GLY A 720 27.24 16.82 -1.33
CA GLY A 720 27.57 17.69 -0.20
C GLY A 720 26.38 18.43 0.41
N GLU A 721 25.20 18.35 -0.21
CA GLU A 721 23.93 18.91 0.29
C GLU A 721 23.05 17.83 0.95
N GLU A 722 23.42 16.55 0.84
CA GLU A 722 22.81 15.47 1.62
C GLU A 722 22.96 15.68 3.13
N LYS A 723 21.91 15.38 3.89
CA LYS A 723 21.93 15.45 5.36
C LYS A 723 22.76 14.32 5.96
N TYR A 724 22.64 13.11 5.40
CA TYR A 724 23.39 11.93 5.84
C TYR A 724 24.22 11.35 4.69
N GLU A 725 25.50 11.11 4.95
CA GLU A 725 26.41 10.49 3.99
C GLU A 725 26.39 8.96 4.16
N VAL A 726 25.97 8.21 3.14
CA VAL A 726 25.92 6.73 3.20
C VAL A 726 27.27 6.12 3.57
N GLY A 727 27.25 5.19 4.52
CA GLY A 727 28.43 4.41 4.92
C GLY A 727 29.30 5.08 6.00
N VAL A 728 28.94 6.26 6.50
CA VAL A 728 29.57 6.85 7.69
C VAL A 728 28.97 6.28 8.96
N ASP A 729 29.76 6.19 10.02
CA ASP A 729 29.29 5.73 11.33
C ASP A 729 28.22 6.66 11.89
N THR A 730 27.18 6.08 12.48
CA THR A 730 26.00 6.75 13.02
C THR A 730 25.40 5.94 14.17
N THR A 731 24.49 6.57 14.90
CA THR A 731 23.71 5.95 15.97
C THR A 731 22.23 6.19 15.70
N THR A 732 21.41 5.14 15.80
CA THR A 732 19.94 5.25 15.81
C THR A 732 19.47 5.00 17.23
N VAL A 733 18.55 5.83 17.74
CA VAL A 733 17.92 5.64 19.06
C VAL A 733 16.42 5.52 18.87
N LEU A 734 15.86 4.37 19.25
CA LEU A 734 14.41 4.16 19.22
C LEU A 734 13.82 4.39 20.61
N ASN A 735 12.70 5.09 20.68
CA ASN A 735 11.83 5.05 21.86
C ASN A 735 10.97 3.79 21.78
N LEU A 736 11.16 2.86 22.71
CA LEU A 736 10.43 1.58 22.73
C LEU A 736 9.00 1.73 23.30
N LEU A 737 8.70 2.88 23.92
CA LEU A 737 7.36 3.19 24.43
C LEU A 737 6.53 4.03 23.44
N ASP A 738 7.11 4.44 22.31
CA ASP A 738 6.36 5.15 21.27
C ASP A 738 5.41 4.19 20.56
N TRP A 739 4.10 4.40 20.69
CA TRP A 739 3.08 3.49 20.16
C TRP A 739 1.78 4.24 19.94
N ASN A 740 0.92 3.74 19.05
CA ASN A 740 -0.44 4.23 18.94
C ASN A 740 -1.29 3.56 20.02
N GLY A 741 -1.74 4.31 21.03
CA GLY A 741 -2.32 3.74 22.25
C GLY A 741 -1.25 3.34 23.26
N THR A 742 -1.47 2.24 24.01
CA THR A 742 -0.52 1.77 25.03
C THR A 742 0.49 0.80 24.44
N SER A 743 1.79 1.12 24.50
CA SER A 743 2.87 0.22 24.04
C SER A 743 2.82 -1.12 24.79
N PRO A 744 2.93 -2.29 24.11
CA PRO A 744 3.10 -3.60 24.75
C PRO A 744 4.27 -3.62 25.75
N MET A 745 5.30 -2.80 25.50
CA MET A 745 6.51 -2.68 26.32
C MET A 745 6.34 -1.77 27.56
N THR A 746 5.13 -1.28 27.84
CA THR A 746 4.85 -0.42 29.01
C THR A 746 5.04 -1.13 30.34
N LEU A 747 4.77 -2.44 30.40
CA LEU A 747 4.94 -3.25 31.61
C LEU A 747 5.94 -4.37 31.37
N SER A 748 6.68 -4.77 32.41
CA SER A 748 7.71 -5.83 32.32
C SER A 748 7.17 -7.17 31.82
N ALA A 749 5.86 -7.42 31.94
CA ALA A 749 5.22 -8.60 31.39
C ALA A 749 5.29 -8.68 29.87
N GLY A 750 5.18 -7.55 29.15
CA GLY A 750 5.22 -7.52 27.68
C GLY A 750 6.61 -7.70 27.07
N TRP A 751 7.65 -7.91 27.88
CA TRP A 751 9.04 -8.12 27.42
C TRP A 751 9.50 -9.58 27.51
N ILE A 752 8.73 -10.46 28.14
CA ILE A 752 9.15 -11.82 28.50
C ILE A 752 8.26 -12.91 27.88
N THR A 753 7.36 -12.52 26.98
CA THR A 753 6.33 -13.40 26.42
C THR A 753 6.86 -14.19 25.21
N GLY A 754 6.32 -15.39 24.99
CA GLY A 754 6.70 -16.24 23.83
C GLY A 754 8.05 -16.97 23.96
N ALA A 755 8.72 -16.95 25.12
CA ALA A 755 10.01 -17.58 25.31
C ALA A 755 10.06 -19.06 24.86
N GLY A 756 11.00 -19.39 23.96
CA GLY A 756 11.19 -20.72 23.39
C GLY A 756 10.41 -20.98 22.10
N GLU A 757 9.65 -19.99 21.63
CA GLU A 757 8.96 -20.02 20.35
C GLU A 757 9.79 -19.35 19.24
N VAL A 758 9.30 -19.48 18.00
CA VAL A 758 9.87 -18.81 16.84
C VAL A 758 8.75 -18.01 16.21
N SER A 759 8.99 -16.71 16.02
CA SER A 759 8.00 -15.82 15.42
C SER A 759 7.73 -16.19 13.97
N ALA A 760 6.63 -15.67 13.40
CA ALA A 760 6.33 -15.85 11.97
C ALA A 760 7.44 -15.31 11.05
N ASN A 761 8.29 -14.40 11.54
CA ASN A 761 9.43 -13.86 10.81
C ASN A 761 10.75 -14.62 11.09
N GLY A 762 10.70 -15.76 11.79
CA GLY A 762 11.87 -16.59 12.07
C GLY A 762 12.79 -16.02 13.17
N VAL A 763 12.28 -15.13 14.02
CA VAL A 763 13.02 -14.63 15.20
C VAL A 763 12.86 -15.63 16.33
N ASN A 764 13.95 -15.98 17.03
CA ASN A 764 13.84 -16.87 18.20
C ASN A 764 13.49 -16.05 19.43
N MET A 765 12.35 -16.32 20.05
CA MET A 765 11.90 -15.61 21.25
C MET A 765 12.48 -16.26 22.52
N THR A 766 12.84 -15.45 23.52
CA THR A 766 13.50 -15.83 24.77
C THR A 766 12.91 -15.09 25.97
N GLU A 767 13.45 -15.35 27.17
CA GLU A 767 13.08 -14.62 28.40
C GLU A 767 13.83 -13.28 28.55
N ASP A 768 14.68 -12.96 27.56
CA ASP A 768 15.47 -11.73 27.45
C ASP A 768 14.91 -10.88 26.31
N PHE A 769 15.39 -9.63 26.19
CA PHE A 769 14.91 -8.72 25.14
C PHE A 769 15.46 -9.16 23.78
N ASP A 770 14.56 -9.60 22.90
CA ASP A 770 14.88 -10.03 21.55
C ASP A 770 14.75 -8.87 20.58
N VAL A 771 15.73 -8.71 19.69
CA VAL A 771 15.68 -7.69 18.65
C VAL A 771 16.20 -8.23 17.34
N ALA A 772 15.38 -8.05 16.30
CA ALA A 772 15.72 -8.45 14.95
C ALA A 772 16.07 -7.25 14.07
N PHE A 773 17.03 -7.44 13.16
CA PHE A 773 17.40 -6.44 12.15
C PHE A 773 17.20 -7.03 10.77
N TYR A 774 16.42 -6.36 9.93
CA TYR A 774 16.18 -6.80 8.56
C TYR A 774 16.86 -5.84 7.59
N ILE A 775 18.02 -6.25 7.07
CA ILE A 775 18.72 -5.52 6.02
C ILE A 775 18.15 -5.98 4.69
N LYS A 776 17.49 -5.09 3.94
CA LYS A 776 16.73 -5.47 2.74
C LYS A 776 17.38 -4.97 1.45
N GLY A 777 17.32 -5.78 0.39
CA GLY A 777 17.33 -5.34 -1.01
C GLY A 777 18.55 -4.62 -1.61
N ASP A 778 19.49 -4.09 -0.82
CA ASP A 778 20.61 -3.30 -1.32
C ASP A 778 21.97 -4.01 -1.25
N MET A 779 22.75 -3.84 -2.33
CA MET A 779 24.07 -4.45 -2.51
C MET A 779 25.19 -3.65 -1.84
N LYS A 780 24.92 -2.43 -1.36
CA LYS A 780 25.93 -1.73 -0.57
C LYS A 780 25.95 -2.34 0.84
N PRO A 781 27.14 -2.67 1.37
CA PRO A 781 27.23 -3.17 2.73
C PRO A 781 26.83 -2.11 3.76
N VAL A 782 26.12 -2.55 4.78
CA VAL A 782 25.87 -1.84 6.03
C VAL A 782 26.71 -2.52 7.12
N ASN A 783 27.41 -1.73 7.93
CA ASN A 783 28.08 -2.23 9.13
C ASN A 783 27.13 -2.11 10.32
N LEU A 784 26.99 -3.18 11.09
CA LEU A 784 26.30 -3.22 12.38
C LEU A 784 27.34 -3.50 13.46
N TYR A 785 27.48 -2.62 14.44
CA TYR A 785 28.52 -2.71 15.47
C TYR A 785 27.98 -3.37 16.74
N ASP A 786 27.02 -2.70 17.37
CA ASP A 786 26.42 -3.10 18.65
C ASP A 786 25.05 -2.44 18.85
N ALA A 787 24.31 -2.98 19.82
CA ALA A 787 23.08 -2.43 20.34
C ALA A 787 23.14 -2.33 21.87
N GLU A 788 22.53 -1.31 22.45
CA GLU A 788 22.42 -1.08 23.89
C GLU A 788 20.96 -0.75 24.26
N LEU A 789 20.40 -1.49 25.20
CA LEU A 789 19.09 -1.25 25.81
C LEU A 789 19.30 -0.39 27.06
N LEU A 790 18.62 0.74 27.14
CA LEU A 790 18.63 1.68 28.28
C LEU A 790 17.22 1.77 28.86
N MET A 791 17.05 1.60 30.17
CA MET A 791 15.72 1.60 30.79
C MET A 791 15.67 2.26 32.18
N GLU A 792 14.58 2.97 32.43
CA GLU A 792 14.12 3.42 33.75
C GLU A 792 12.76 2.80 34.04
N TYR A 793 12.58 2.23 35.22
CA TYR A 793 11.35 1.52 35.58
C TYR A 793 11.06 1.57 37.09
N GLU A 794 9.79 1.49 37.43
CA GLU A 794 9.31 1.48 38.81
C GLU A 794 8.41 0.29 39.12
N GLU A 795 8.44 -0.17 40.37
CA GLU A 795 7.58 -1.25 40.85
C GLU A 795 6.13 -0.80 40.90
N VAL A 796 5.23 -1.62 40.36
CA VAL A 796 3.78 -1.39 40.38
C VAL A 796 3.16 -2.27 41.46
N ALA A 797 2.29 -1.67 42.28
CA ALA A 797 1.59 -2.42 43.30
C ALA A 797 0.49 -3.29 42.67
N ILE A 798 0.55 -4.60 42.92
CA ILE A 798 -0.51 -5.55 42.58
C ILE A 798 -1.48 -5.63 43.75
N GLU A 799 -2.67 -5.06 43.59
CA GLU A 799 -3.68 -5.02 44.63
C GLU A 799 -4.46 -6.33 44.72
N VAL A 800 -4.75 -6.80 45.93
CA VAL A 800 -5.48 -8.05 46.13
C VAL A 800 -6.98 -7.90 45.83
N ALA A 801 -7.64 -8.99 45.46
CA ALA A 801 -9.08 -9.01 45.19
C ALA A 801 -9.91 -8.37 46.31
N GLY A 802 -10.92 -7.59 45.90
CA GLY A 802 -11.90 -6.93 46.77
C GLY A 802 -11.40 -5.63 47.41
N VAL A 803 -10.35 -5.02 46.86
CA VAL A 803 -9.81 -3.73 47.27
C VAL A 803 -10.16 -2.65 46.24
N ASP A 804 -10.38 -1.42 46.73
CA ASP A 804 -10.51 -0.23 45.89
C ASP A 804 -9.10 0.19 45.42
N VAL A 805 -8.84 0.08 44.13
CA VAL A 805 -7.60 0.53 43.48
C VAL A 805 -7.83 1.96 43.00
N VAL A 806 -7.05 2.90 43.51
CA VAL A 806 -7.33 4.33 43.38
C VAL A 806 -6.13 5.04 42.77
N GLY A 807 -6.33 5.62 41.59
CA GLY A 807 -5.37 6.51 40.95
C GLY A 807 -5.42 7.93 41.49
N SER A 808 -4.91 8.84 40.69
CA SER A 808 -4.53 10.19 41.02
C SER A 808 -5.22 11.18 40.08
N THR A 809 -4.51 12.22 39.63
CA THR A 809 -5.00 13.13 38.59
C THR A 809 -3.95 13.30 37.50
N SER A 810 -3.25 12.20 37.20
CA SER A 810 -2.07 12.09 36.37
C SER A 810 -2.03 10.65 35.88
N GLY A 811 -1.50 10.39 34.69
CA GLY A 811 -1.54 9.05 34.11
C GLY A 811 -0.94 7.95 35.02
N ASP A 812 -1.79 7.05 35.46
CA ASP A 812 -1.53 6.00 36.44
C ASP A 812 -1.41 4.62 35.80
N THR A 813 -0.79 3.70 36.53
CA THR A 813 -0.81 2.28 36.22
C THR A 813 -1.37 1.54 37.43
N LEU A 814 -2.57 0.98 37.26
CA LEU A 814 -3.38 0.42 38.34
C LEU A 814 -3.57 -1.08 38.11
N VAL A 815 -3.09 -1.92 39.04
CA VAL A 815 -3.07 -3.38 38.81
C VAL A 815 -3.83 -4.08 39.93
N GLY A 816 -4.82 -4.89 39.55
CA GLY A 816 -5.60 -5.72 40.47
C GLY A 816 -5.41 -7.21 40.19
N SER A 817 -5.41 -8.02 41.25
CA SER A 817 -5.53 -9.48 41.17
C SER A 817 -6.96 -9.88 41.53
N GLY A 818 -7.64 -10.56 40.61
CA GLY A 818 -9.07 -10.82 40.68
C GLY A 818 -9.96 -9.56 40.61
N SER A 819 -11.15 -9.66 41.23
CA SER A 819 -12.20 -8.64 41.15
C SER A 819 -11.94 -7.47 42.10
N ASN A 820 -11.81 -6.27 41.53
CA ASN A 820 -11.51 -5.00 42.20
C ASN A 820 -12.45 -3.87 41.72
N ALA A 821 -12.42 -2.75 42.45
CA ALA A 821 -13.03 -1.50 42.02
C ALA A 821 -11.93 -0.49 41.70
N PHE A 822 -11.86 -0.01 40.46
CA PHE A 822 -10.88 0.93 39.95
C PHE A 822 -11.47 2.35 39.90
N TYR A 823 -10.75 3.30 40.49
CA TYR A 823 -11.08 4.73 40.48
C TYR A 823 -9.90 5.49 39.87
N LEU A 824 -9.96 5.69 38.55
CA LEU A 824 -8.88 6.21 37.71
C LEU A 824 -8.47 7.62 38.16
N SER A 825 -9.39 8.58 38.07
CA SER A 825 -9.17 9.97 38.52
C SER A 825 -9.32 10.21 40.03
N GLY A 826 -9.02 9.19 40.85
CA GLY A 826 -9.05 9.24 42.30
C GLY A 826 -10.42 8.99 42.97
N ALA A 827 -10.38 8.72 44.27
CA ALA A 827 -11.53 8.20 45.02
C ALA A 827 -12.76 9.11 44.99
N GLY A 828 -13.86 8.61 44.41
CA GLY A 828 -15.13 9.31 44.32
C GLY A 828 -15.24 10.33 43.19
N SER A 829 -14.24 10.40 42.30
CA SER A 829 -14.43 10.94 40.95
C SER A 829 -15.21 9.92 40.12
N GLY A 830 -16.15 10.40 39.31
CA GLY A 830 -16.90 9.57 38.35
C GLY A 830 -16.77 10.11 36.93
N THR A 831 -15.79 10.98 36.71
CA THR A 831 -15.48 11.63 35.44
C THR A 831 -13.99 11.49 35.22
N ALA A 832 -13.62 11.11 34.01
CA ALA A 832 -12.24 11.07 33.57
C ALA A 832 -11.60 12.47 33.68
N ASP A 833 -10.29 12.53 33.86
CA ASP A 833 -9.53 13.74 34.16
C ASP A 833 -8.68 14.26 33.00
N GLY A 834 -8.74 13.61 31.84
CA GLY A 834 -8.00 13.97 30.64
C GLY A 834 -6.59 13.42 30.60
N GLU A 835 -6.23 12.47 31.46
CA GLU A 835 -4.93 11.83 31.52
C GLU A 835 -5.07 10.33 31.21
N ALA A 836 -4.13 9.76 30.47
CA ALA A 836 -4.17 8.35 30.06
C ALA A 836 -3.76 7.41 31.21
N ASP A 837 -4.69 6.55 31.63
CA ASP A 837 -4.50 5.53 32.66
C ASP A 837 -4.44 4.11 32.08
N LEU A 838 -3.51 3.29 32.56
CA LEU A 838 -3.46 1.85 32.28
C LEU A 838 -3.98 1.05 33.47
N LEU A 839 -5.08 0.32 33.31
CA LEU A 839 -5.57 -0.61 34.33
C LEU A 839 -5.40 -2.06 33.91
N VAL A 840 -4.76 -2.89 34.75
CA VAL A 840 -4.60 -4.33 34.50
C VAL A 840 -5.60 -5.09 35.35
N LEU A 841 -6.44 -5.88 34.67
CA LEU A 841 -7.47 -6.69 35.30
C LEU A 841 -6.97 -8.10 35.57
N GLY A 842 -7.03 -8.53 36.84
CA GLY A 842 -6.78 -9.93 37.19
C GLY A 842 -5.37 -10.41 36.92
N TYR A 843 -4.35 -9.60 37.16
CA TYR A 843 -2.96 -10.01 37.00
C TYR A 843 -2.67 -11.33 37.76
N GLY A 844 -1.98 -12.26 37.09
CA GLY A 844 -1.72 -13.61 37.59
C GLY A 844 -2.85 -14.64 37.34
N GLU A 845 -3.96 -14.23 36.71
CA GLU A 845 -5.09 -15.12 36.42
C GLU A 845 -5.09 -15.54 34.95
N LEU A 846 -5.19 -16.85 34.69
CA LEU A 846 -5.27 -17.43 33.34
C LEU A 846 -6.71 -17.72 32.88
N THR A 847 -7.71 -17.26 33.64
CA THR A 847 -9.12 -17.51 33.29
C THR A 847 -9.98 -16.28 33.57
N ALA A 848 -10.98 -16.04 32.72
CA ALA A 848 -11.98 -14.98 32.92
C ALA A 848 -12.62 -15.01 34.32
N ALA A 849 -12.88 -16.22 34.83
CA ALA A 849 -13.46 -16.42 36.15
C ALA A 849 -12.51 -16.03 37.29
N GLY A 850 -11.20 -16.15 37.06
CA GLY A 850 -10.14 -15.70 37.95
C GLY A 850 -10.05 -14.17 37.98
N VAL A 851 -10.05 -13.53 36.80
CA VAL A 851 -10.12 -12.06 36.66
C VAL A 851 -11.32 -11.49 37.42
N GLY A 852 -12.47 -12.17 37.34
CA GLY A 852 -13.69 -11.78 38.05
C GLY A 852 -14.29 -10.48 37.49
N ALA A 853 -15.46 -10.08 38.01
CA ALA A 853 -16.15 -8.88 37.53
C ALA A 853 -15.62 -7.63 38.23
N ASN A 854 -14.87 -6.81 37.51
CA ASN A 854 -14.29 -5.56 37.99
C ASN A 854 -15.25 -4.38 37.79
N GLU A 855 -15.18 -3.38 38.67
CA GLU A 855 -15.94 -2.13 38.57
C GLU A 855 -14.97 -1.01 38.21
N VAL A 856 -15.12 -0.36 37.06
CA VAL A 856 -14.20 0.69 36.59
C VAL A 856 -14.94 2.02 36.51
N TYR A 857 -14.42 3.04 37.19
CA TYR A 857 -15.00 4.38 37.22
C TYR A 857 -14.05 5.39 36.60
N ALA A 858 -14.63 6.38 35.90
CA ALA A 858 -13.89 7.49 35.28
C ALA A 858 -12.96 7.06 34.13
N PHE A 859 -13.39 6.08 33.32
CA PHE A 859 -12.66 5.67 32.10
C PHE A 859 -12.96 6.62 30.93
N GLY A 860 -11.92 7.15 30.30
CA GLY A 860 -11.94 8.02 29.13
C GLY A 860 -11.15 7.41 27.97
N ALA A 861 -11.85 6.72 27.05
CA ALA A 861 -11.22 6.13 25.86
C ALA A 861 -10.56 7.20 24.96
N GLU A 862 -11.27 8.31 24.70
CA GLU A 862 -10.72 9.45 23.96
C GLU A 862 -9.54 10.14 24.66
N GLU A 863 -9.36 9.89 25.96
CA GLU A 863 -8.31 10.47 26.81
C GLU A 863 -7.08 9.55 26.91
N GLY A 864 -7.13 8.35 26.30
CA GLY A 864 -6.03 7.40 26.21
C GLY A 864 -6.04 6.29 27.26
N ASP A 865 -7.13 6.13 28.02
CA ASP A 865 -7.23 5.05 29.00
C ASP A 865 -7.24 3.68 28.32
N ALA A 866 -6.57 2.70 28.94
CA ALA A 866 -6.43 1.36 28.40
C ALA A 866 -6.69 0.26 29.43
N VAL A 867 -7.38 -0.80 28.99
CA VAL A 867 -7.63 -2.01 29.78
C VAL A 867 -6.62 -3.10 29.40
N GLY A 868 -5.78 -3.49 30.35
CA GLY A 868 -4.81 -4.58 30.22
C GLY A 868 -5.36 -5.94 30.65
N LEU A 869 -5.16 -6.93 29.78
CA LEU A 869 -5.46 -8.34 30.02
C LEU A 869 -4.20 -9.16 29.71
N ILE A 870 -3.40 -9.43 30.74
CA ILE A 870 -2.07 -10.02 30.58
C ILE A 870 -2.14 -11.54 30.64
N GLY A 871 -1.46 -12.23 29.73
CA GLY A 871 -1.33 -13.69 29.72
C GLY A 871 -2.52 -14.43 29.11
N PHE A 872 -3.33 -13.72 28.31
CA PHE A 872 -4.48 -14.29 27.58
C PHE A 872 -4.22 -14.52 26.09
N ASP A 873 -2.98 -14.29 25.62
CA ASP A 873 -2.58 -14.43 24.20
C ASP A 873 -3.44 -13.53 23.28
N LEU A 874 -3.66 -12.29 23.73
CA LEU A 874 -4.44 -11.31 22.99
C LEU A 874 -3.55 -10.36 22.20
N ASP A 875 -4.01 -9.99 21.02
CA ASP A 875 -3.37 -9.01 20.14
C ASP A 875 -4.44 -8.16 19.42
N PRO A 876 -4.07 -7.08 18.69
CA PRO A 876 -5.03 -6.26 17.96
C PRO A 876 -5.88 -7.01 16.92
N ASP A 877 -5.40 -8.14 16.42
CA ASP A 877 -6.08 -8.95 15.41
C ASP A 877 -7.12 -9.87 16.05
N ASN A 878 -6.86 -10.33 17.28
CA ASN A 878 -7.65 -11.35 17.96
C ASN A 878 -8.46 -10.85 19.17
N TYR A 879 -8.21 -9.63 19.71
CA TYR A 879 -8.80 -9.23 20.99
C TYR A 879 -10.33 -9.19 20.95
N ASN A 880 -10.88 -8.65 19.87
CA ASN A 880 -12.31 -8.55 19.64
C ASN A 880 -12.93 -9.95 19.52
N ILE A 881 -12.11 -10.98 19.27
CA ILE A 881 -12.46 -12.40 19.19
C ILE A 881 -12.78 -12.97 20.58
N HIS A 882 -12.01 -12.61 21.60
CA HIS A 882 -12.25 -13.10 22.96
C HIS A 882 -13.04 -12.13 23.82
N LEU A 883 -12.92 -10.83 23.53
CA LEU A 883 -13.54 -9.76 24.28
C LEU A 883 -14.84 -9.31 23.61
N THR A 884 -15.95 -9.50 24.32
CA THR A 884 -17.27 -9.01 23.92
C THR A 884 -17.66 -7.79 24.74
N GLN A 885 -18.20 -6.79 24.05
CA GLN A 885 -18.60 -5.52 24.63
C GLN A 885 -20.11 -5.35 24.54
N LYS A 886 -20.73 -4.79 25.58
CA LYS A 886 -22.18 -4.60 25.60
C LYS A 886 -22.56 -3.36 26.40
N ILE A 887 -23.22 -2.41 25.75
CA ILE A 887 -23.73 -1.21 26.42
C ILE A 887 -25.04 -1.54 27.15
N VAL A 888 -25.07 -1.28 28.46
CA VAL A 888 -26.24 -1.47 29.34
C VAL A 888 -26.40 -0.24 30.21
N ASP A 889 -27.55 0.43 30.13
CA ASP A 889 -27.89 1.55 31.01
C ASP A 889 -26.83 2.69 31.06
N GLN A 890 -26.14 2.96 29.94
CA GLN A 890 -25.03 3.95 29.80
C GLN A 890 -23.68 3.51 30.39
N ASP A 891 -23.52 2.22 30.67
CA ASP A 891 -22.26 1.60 31.07
C ASP A 891 -21.85 0.56 30.02
N LEU A 892 -20.55 0.32 29.90
CA LEU A 892 -20.00 -0.70 29.01
C LEU A 892 -19.63 -1.96 29.81
N GLU A 893 -20.29 -3.07 29.53
CA GLU A 893 -19.95 -4.39 30.07
C GLU A 893 -18.92 -5.06 29.16
N LEU A 894 -17.76 -5.43 29.72
CA LEU A 894 -16.73 -6.24 29.06
C LEU A 894 -16.84 -7.68 29.53
N SER A 895 -16.84 -8.63 28.60
CA SER A 895 -16.84 -10.06 28.88
C SER A 895 -15.81 -10.80 28.05
N PHE A 896 -14.97 -11.59 28.72
CA PHE A 896 -13.98 -12.46 28.10
C PHE A 896 -14.54 -13.89 27.99
N ASP A 897 -14.61 -14.43 26.76
CA ASP A 897 -15.19 -15.75 26.46
C ASP A 897 -16.58 -15.97 27.11
N GLY A 898 -17.42 -14.95 27.04
CA GLY A 898 -18.79 -14.96 27.60
C GLY A 898 -18.88 -14.86 29.13
N THR A 899 -17.76 -14.65 29.82
CA THR A 899 -17.72 -14.36 31.26
C THR A 899 -17.43 -12.89 31.46
N GLN A 900 -18.31 -12.18 32.17
CA GLN A 900 -18.12 -10.76 32.46
C GLN A 900 -16.89 -10.53 33.34
N ILE A 901 -15.99 -9.67 32.86
CA ILE A 901 -14.73 -9.32 33.52
C ILE A 901 -14.68 -7.86 33.99
N ALA A 902 -15.48 -6.97 33.41
CA ALA A 902 -15.56 -5.59 33.88
C ALA A 902 -16.91 -4.92 33.54
N THR A 903 -17.24 -3.89 34.31
CA THR A 903 -18.21 -2.85 33.96
C THR A 903 -17.51 -1.50 34.03
N LEU A 904 -17.46 -0.81 32.91
CA LEU A 904 -16.92 0.55 32.76
C LEU A 904 -18.09 1.53 32.89
N TYR A 905 -18.16 2.20 34.03
CA TYR A 905 -19.26 3.08 34.37
C TYR A 905 -19.17 4.41 33.63
N GLY A 906 -20.26 4.78 32.95
CA GLY A 906 -20.36 6.03 32.19
C GLY A 906 -19.75 6.01 30.80
N VAL A 907 -19.31 4.85 30.31
CA VAL A 907 -18.85 4.64 28.93
C VAL A 907 -20.03 4.12 28.10
N ASP A 908 -20.46 4.88 27.08
CA ASP A 908 -21.62 4.54 26.24
C ASP A 908 -21.28 4.31 24.76
N GLU A 909 -20.03 3.93 24.50
CA GLU A 909 -19.49 3.54 23.20
C GLU A 909 -18.67 2.24 23.28
N TYR A 910 -18.34 1.67 22.12
CA TYR A 910 -17.44 0.52 22.05
C TYR A 910 -15.99 0.99 21.95
N LEU A 911 -15.11 0.25 22.62
CA LEU A 911 -13.67 0.46 22.59
C LEU A 911 -13.06 -0.20 21.37
N ASP A 912 -12.10 0.46 20.73
CA ASP A 912 -11.23 -0.12 19.71
C ASP A 912 -9.99 -0.78 20.36
N ALA A 913 -9.06 -1.25 19.52
CA ALA A 913 -7.86 -1.95 19.98
C ALA A 913 -6.93 -1.04 20.80
N ASP A 914 -6.91 0.27 20.53
CA ASP A 914 -5.98 1.22 21.17
C ASP A 914 -6.33 1.45 22.65
N ALA A 915 -7.59 1.21 23.03
CA ALA A 915 -8.09 1.22 24.41
C ALA A 915 -7.81 -0.09 25.18
N PHE A 916 -7.00 -0.99 24.63
CA PHE A 916 -6.54 -2.21 25.29
C PHE A 916 -5.02 -2.30 25.33
N TYR A 917 -4.51 -2.97 26.36
CA TYR A 917 -3.10 -3.33 26.48
C TYR A 917 -2.93 -4.83 26.34
N PHE A 918 -2.15 -5.22 25.33
CA PHE A 918 -1.86 -6.60 24.93
C PHE A 918 -0.47 -7.00 25.40
N ALA A 919 -0.38 -8.03 26.25
CA ALA A 919 0.87 -8.59 26.76
C ALA A 919 0.72 -10.02 27.26
#